data_AF-A0AAN7SVR6-F1
#
_entry.id   AF-A0AAN7SVR6-F1
#
_cell.length_a   1.000
_cell.length_b   1.000
_cell.length_c   1.000
_cell.angle_alpha   90.00
_cell.angle_beta   90.00
_cell.angle_gamma   90.00
#
_symmetry.space_group_name_H-M   'P 1'
#
loop_
_entity.id
_entity.type
_entity.pdbx_description
1 polymer ?
#
loop_
_entity_poly.entity_id
_entity_poly.type
_entity_poly.pdbx_seq_one_letter_code
_entity_poly.pdbx_strand_id
1 'polypeptide(L)'
;MAEGTATTGGTTHTLALDVADYCSGQYLMPVDDKEQERLDIMHTMILAARPKRHRLHHAPLREMYDPETRQGTKVLDLGHGTGIWLLDMAERYAEAHTEFHGVDLSNMAPRHVLPRVNLYQHVDFESPMALGEDSFDLIHMQMGLGSVANWPLLYQKIYKHLKPGGWFEHVEIDWTPRCEDNTLPPGKLQDWWHLYVKEPYNVVGRPIEYNHNTGGLLAAAGFYIPPDGAGHMTFRIPMNGWSNRTREEHVSGTWWETAMSFGEGHGHGFEALSMAVLTRVQRWSADHARKLCEDAMTEASNPTIHAFNVLHVEGLIAEGRKIVIVDGHVVKADAWCPYHPGGETAILHMVGRDGTDEIRALHSAETQAFMQKFVIGKIEGQWDNFLPPIQGGTFRKPEETEQASNEQPGDEIAESSSSASSTSTPSPLFEPTDGMRRRRRSSVSSASSFELPGNDVHSKPLSMDEITSQQLEADLRKYPALDRMVQDDIVTKYRALDDQLRDAGLYKCPYTAYAFEGLRYLALFTSFALSVHYGQYALAGLFLGLFWHQLVFTAHDAGHMGITHDFHTDTCIGIFIADFLGGLSIGWWKRNHNVHHIVTNSPEHDPDIEHMPFFAISHRFFDSLRSTYYDRIMDFDAVAQCVVKYQHYLYYPLLCFGRFNLYRLSWAYLLSPTQAPRKGPAWWHRYLEIAGNLFFWYWFGYQTLYLRIPTWSSRLAFIMISHMVTAPLHVQITLSHFAMSTADLGTRESFPQKMLRTTMDVDCPQWLDFVHGGLQFQAVHHLYPRIPRHNLRKAQPMVVKFCDEVKVPYTIYGFTKGNQEVIGRLSEVAKQVEIYEACRKVAAKDLVEGHDHRH
;
A
#
# COMPACT_ATOMS: atom_id res chain seq x y z
N MET A 1 -60.14 -57.32 10.22
CA MET A 1 -60.24 -58.33 11.29
C MET A 1 -58.96 -59.15 11.24
N ALA A 2 -58.22 -59.40 12.30
CA ALA A 2 -58.13 -58.90 13.66
C ALA A 2 -56.70 -59.31 14.14
N GLU A 3 -56.29 -58.75 15.27
CA GLU A 3 -54.97 -58.83 15.90
C GLU A 3 -54.39 -60.25 16.12
N GLY A 4 -53.09 -60.28 16.39
CA GLY A 4 -52.45 -61.41 17.07
C GLY A 4 -50.92 -61.36 17.02
N THR A 5 -50.32 -60.66 17.98
CA THR A 5 -48.87 -60.61 18.24
C THR A 5 -48.32 -61.97 18.68
N ALA A 6 -47.11 -62.32 18.21
CA ALA A 6 -46.19 -63.20 18.92
C ALA A 6 -44.74 -62.92 18.48
N THR A 7 -43.93 -62.47 19.43
CA THR A 7 -42.47 -62.33 19.37
C THR A 7 -41.79 -63.70 19.42
N THR A 8 -40.78 -63.91 18.58
CA THR A 8 -39.71 -64.88 18.81
C THR A 8 -38.36 -64.20 18.55
N GLY A 9 -37.47 -64.32 19.54
CA GLY A 9 -36.13 -63.75 19.52
C GLY A 9 -35.20 -64.50 18.57
N GLY A 10 -34.40 -63.73 17.85
CA GLY A 10 -33.17 -64.17 17.20
C GLY A 10 -32.04 -63.25 17.65
N THR A 11 -31.13 -63.80 18.43
CA THR A 11 -29.87 -63.19 18.86
C THR A 11 -29.08 -62.73 17.62
N THR A 12 -29.08 -61.42 17.38
CA THR A 12 -28.15 -60.78 16.46
C THR A 12 -26.86 -60.57 17.24
N HIS A 13 -25.80 -61.26 16.83
CA HIS A 13 -24.44 -60.88 17.20
C HIS A 13 -24.19 -59.49 16.61
N THR A 14 -24.45 -58.45 17.39
CA THR A 14 -23.97 -57.10 17.11
C THR A 14 -22.47 -57.16 17.30
N LEU A 15 -21.71 -57.08 16.21
CA LEU A 15 -20.31 -56.69 16.22
C LEU A 15 -20.26 -55.25 16.77
N ALA A 16 -20.28 -55.11 18.09
CA ALA A 16 -19.74 -53.96 18.77
C ALA A 16 -18.22 -54.11 18.68
N LEU A 17 -17.64 -53.64 17.58
CA LEU A 17 -16.24 -53.25 17.58
C LEU A 17 -16.16 -52.02 18.48
N ASP A 18 -15.45 -52.14 19.59
CA ASP A 18 -15.11 -51.03 20.46
C ASP A 18 -14.54 -49.87 19.61
N VAL A 19 -14.99 -48.65 19.88
CA VAL A 19 -14.57 -47.40 19.21
C VAL A 19 -13.03 -47.20 19.30
N ALA A 20 -12.36 -47.91 20.21
CA ALA A 20 -10.91 -47.95 20.33
C ALA A 20 -10.20 -48.59 19.12
N ASP A 21 -10.84 -49.51 18.39
CA ASP A 21 -10.19 -50.30 17.32
C ASP A 21 -10.31 -49.68 15.92
N TYR A 22 -11.33 -48.85 15.63
CA TYR A 22 -11.54 -48.32 14.27
C TYR A 22 -10.57 -47.19 13.87
N CYS A 23 -9.99 -46.48 14.85
CA CYS A 23 -9.10 -45.33 14.62
C CYS A 23 -7.77 -45.42 15.39
N SER A 24 -7.40 -46.61 15.89
CA SER A 24 -6.17 -46.87 16.63
C SER A 24 -4.94 -46.34 15.87
N GLY A 25 -4.42 -45.17 16.29
CA GLY A 25 -3.19 -44.56 15.79
C GLY A 25 -3.35 -43.32 14.90
N GLN A 26 -4.58 -42.87 14.59
CA GLN A 26 -4.79 -41.67 13.74
C GLN A 26 -4.74 -40.34 14.52
N TYR A 27 -5.17 -40.32 15.78
CA TYR A 27 -5.09 -39.13 16.65
C TYR A 27 -4.32 -39.49 17.92
N LEU A 28 -3.33 -38.66 18.28
CA LEU A 28 -2.35 -38.98 19.32
C LEU A 28 -2.68 -38.32 20.68
N MET A 29 -3.58 -37.34 20.70
CA MET A 29 -4.00 -36.67 21.93
C MET A 29 -5.15 -37.42 22.59
N PRO A 30 -5.37 -37.25 23.92
CA PRO A 30 -6.50 -37.85 24.62
C PRO A 30 -7.85 -37.34 24.07
N VAL A 31 -8.94 -38.01 24.45
CA VAL A 31 -10.33 -37.65 24.09
C VAL A 31 -11.27 -37.78 25.30
N ASP A 32 -10.71 -37.76 26.50
CA ASP A 32 -11.46 -37.89 27.76
C ASP A 32 -12.03 -36.54 28.22
N ASP A 33 -12.84 -36.56 29.27
CA ASP A 33 -13.51 -35.35 29.78
C ASP A 33 -12.52 -34.26 30.21
N LYS A 34 -11.32 -34.65 30.68
CA LYS A 34 -10.28 -33.69 31.07
C LYS A 34 -9.73 -32.96 29.85
N GLU A 35 -9.53 -33.68 28.75
CA GLU A 35 -9.12 -33.07 27.50
C GLU A 35 -10.19 -32.12 26.93
N GLN A 36 -11.47 -32.47 27.04
CA GLN A 36 -12.56 -31.58 26.63
C GLN A 36 -12.50 -30.24 27.38
N GLU A 37 -12.35 -30.28 28.71
CA GLU A 37 -12.17 -29.08 29.53
C GLU A 37 -10.93 -28.28 29.11
N ARG A 38 -9.81 -28.96 28.81
CA ARG A 38 -8.59 -28.31 28.31
C ARG A 38 -8.83 -27.58 26.99
N LEU A 39 -9.51 -28.21 26.04
CA LEU A 39 -9.81 -27.61 24.73
C LEU A 39 -10.72 -26.37 24.85
N ASP A 40 -11.68 -26.38 25.77
CA ASP A 40 -12.54 -25.22 26.05
C ASP A 40 -11.77 -24.05 26.68
N ILE A 41 -10.80 -24.36 27.57
CA ILE A 41 -9.88 -23.36 28.12
C ILE A 41 -9.00 -22.77 27.00
N MET A 42 -8.48 -23.61 26.10
CA MET A 42 -7.67 -23.18 24.96
C MET A 42 -8.46 -22.30 23.99
N HIS A 43 -9.72 -22.63 23.72
CA HIS A 43 -10.61 -21.74 22.95
C HIS A 43 -10.75 -20.37 23.62
N THR A 44 -11.01 -20.35 24.93
CA THR A 44 -11.10 -19.10 25.71
C THR A 44 -9.79 -18.29 25.65
N MET A 45 -8.64 -18.96 25.71
CA MET A 45 -7.32 -18.36 25.53
C MET A 45 -7.18 -17.68 24.16
N ILE A 46 -7.58 -18.35 23.08
CA ILE A 46 -7.53 -17.81 21.71
C ILE A 46 -8.44 -16.58 21.57
N LEU A 47 -9.66 -16.63 22.12
CA LEU A 47 -10.57 -15.47 22.14
C LEU A 47 -9.98 -14.29 22.94
N ALA A 48 -9.24 -14.58 24.02
CA ALA A 48 -8.61 -13.56 24.85
C ALA A 48 -7.44 -12.87 24.15
N ALA A 49 -6.65 -13.62 23.38
CA ALA A 49 -5.53 -13.11 22.59
C ALA A 49 -5.98 -12.24 21.41
N ARG A 50 -7.18 -12.51 20.86
CA ARG A 50 -7.71 -11.82 19.67
C ARG A 50 -8.45 -10.52 20.02
N PRO A 51 -8.41 -9.50 19.13
CA PRO A 51 -9.16 -8.25 19.31
C PRO A 51 -10.66 -8.49 19.41
N LYS A 52 -11.36 -7.76 20.30
CA LYS A 52 -12.80 -7.92 20.60
C LYS A 52 -13.72 -8.05 19.37
N ARG A 53 -13.44 -7.33 18.28
CA ARG A 53 -14.27 -7.33 17.05
C ARG A 53 -14.14 -8.62 16.24
N HIS A 54 -12.99 -9.28 16.31
CA HIS A 54 -12.60 -10.44 15.50
C HIS A 54 -12.19 -11.63 16.36
N ARG A 55 -12.82 -11.81 17.54
CA ARG A 55 -12.46 -12.88 18.48
C ARG A 55 -12.73 -14.28 17.93
N LEU A 56 -13.87 -14.46 17.26
CA LEU A 56 -14.30 -15.78 16.75
C LEU A 56 -13.82 -16.04 15.32
N HIS A 57 -13.89 -15.03 14.44
CA HIS A 57 -13.47 -15.13 13.04
C HIS A 57 -13.28 -13.73 12.43
N HIS A 58 -12.63 -13.67 11.26
CA HIS A 58 -12.41 -12.49 10.43
C HIS A 58 -13.34 -12.42 9.21
N ALA A 59 -13.87 -13.56 8.75
CA ALA A 59 -14.72 -13.60 7.55
C ALA A 59 -15.95 -12.67 7.63
N PRO A 60 -16.29 -11.90 6.57
CA PRO A 60 -17.42 -10.96 6.56
C PRO A 60 -18.80 -11.64 6.39
N LEU A 61 -19.10 -12.63 7.23
CA LEU A 61 -20.31 -13.47 7.14
C LEU A 61 -21.64 -12.71 7.06
N ARG A 62 -21.72 -11.50 7.62
CA ARG A 62 -22.95 -10.66 7.54
C ARG A 62 -23.15 -10.01 6.18
N GLU A 63 -22.05 -9.75 5.46
CA GLU A 63 -22.05 -9.12 4.14
C GLU A 63 -22.17 -10.16 3.03
N MET A 64 -21.80 -11.42 3.31
CA MET A 64 -22.02 -12.56 2.42
C MET A 64 -23.49 -13.01 2.35
N TYR A 65 -24.36 -12.46 3.19
CA TYR A 65 -25.79 -12.74 3.12
C TYR A 65 -26.41 -12.02 1.91
N ASP A 66 -26.96 -12.78 0.98
CA ASP A 66 -27.70 -12.26 -0.16
C ASP A 66 -29.19 -12.01 0.21
N PRO A 67 -29.65 -10.75 0.24
CA PRO A 67 -31.03 -10.42 0.56
C PRO A 67 -32.04 -10.86 -0.51
N GLU A 68 -31.60 -11.03 -1.76
CA GLU A 68 -32.47 -11.33 -2.90
C GLU A 68 -32.82 -12.82 -2.98
N THR A 69 -31.83 -13.70 -2.73
CA THR A 69 -32.03 -15.15 -2.76
C THR A 69 -32.57 -15.74 -1.45
N ARG A 70 -32.51 -14.99 -0.34
CA ARG A 70 -32.87 -15.44 1.03
C ARG A 70 -32.17 -16.74 1.45
N GLN A 71 -31.08 -17.11 0.79
CA GLN A 71 -30.33 -18.32 1.10
C GLN A 71 -29.37 -18.00 2.24
N GLY A 72 -29.43 -18.81 3.30
CA GLY A 72 -28.59 -18.62 4.46
C GLY A 72 -27.11 -18.91 4.19
N THR A 73 -26.22 -18.32 4.99
CA THR A 73 -24.78 -18.65 4.96
C THR A 73 -24.52 -20.01 5.62
N LYS A 74 -23.49 -20.73 5.19
CA LYS A 74 -23.09 -22.04 5.73
C LYS A 74 -21.66 -21.98 6.24
N VAL A 75 -21.47 -22.44 7.47
CA VAL A 75 -20.16 -22.49 8.13
C VAL A 75 -19.82 -23.94 8.46
N LEU A 76 -18.59 -24.37 8.17
CA LEU A 76 -18.05 -25.67 8.54
C LEU A 76 -16.85 -25.50 9.48
N ASP A 77 -16.81 -26.25 10.58
CA ASP A 77 -15.65 -26.37 11.46
C ASP A 77 -15.03 -27.76 11.33
N LEU A 78 -13.73 -27.81 11.00
CA LEU A 78 -12.99 -29.05 10.80
C LEU A 78 -12.21 -29.41 12.06
N GLY A 79 -12.48 -30.60 12.60
CA GLY A 79 -11.93 -30.98 13.90
C GLY A 79 -12.57 -30.17 15.02
N HIS A 80 -13.90 -30.12 15.04
CA HIS A 80 -14.64 -29.22 15.95
C HIS A 80 -14.39 -29.52 17.44
N GLY A 81 -13.82 -30.67 17.79
CA GLY A 81 -13.55 -31.08 19.17
C GLY A 81 -14.81 -31.07 20.03
N THR A 82 -14.81 -30.25 21.08
CA THR A 82 -15.98 -30.02 21.94
C THR A 82 -17.14 -29.30 21.22
N GLY A 83 -16.87 -28.68 20.08
CA GLY A 83 -17.83 -27.88 19.31
C GLY A 83 -18.03 -26.46 19.87
N ILE A 84 -17.26 -26.05 20.88
CA ILE A 84 -17.43 -24.76 21.57
C ILE A 84 -17.37 -23.56 20.62
N TRP A 85 -16.46 -23.58 19.63
CA TRP A 85 -16.36 -22.50 18.64
C TRP A 85 -17.63 -22.37 17.79
N LEU A 86 -18.19 -23.50 17.33
CA LEU A 86 -19.45 -23.52 16.59
C LEU A 86 -20.63 -23.04 17.44
N LEU A 87 -20.65 -23.36 18.74
CA LEU A 87 -21.69 -22.90 19.65
C LEU A 87 -21.64 -21.38 19.84
N ASP A 88 -20.45 -20.81 20.05
CA ASP A 88 -20.27 -19.35 20.13
C ASP A 88 -20.65 -18.65 18.82
N MET A 89 -20.33 -19.26 17.68
CA MET A 89 -20.76 -18.78 16.37
C MET A 89 -22.28 -18.81 16.22
N ALA A 90 -22.92 -19.91 16.60
CA ALA A 90 -24.37 -20.06 16.55
C ALA A 90 -25.09 -19.06 17.46
N GLU A 91 -24.54 -18.74 18.63
CA GLU A 91 -25.06 -17.70 19.52
C GLU A 91 -24.88 -16.31 18.91
N ARG A 92 -23.69 -15.97 18.40
CA ARG A 92 -23.38 -14.67 17.78
C ARG A 92 -24.25 -14.36 16.57
N TYR A 93 -24.64 -15.40 15.83
CA TYR A 93 -25.43 -15.33 14.61
C TYR A 93 -26.85 -15.87 14.79
N ALA A 94 -27.38 -15.87 16.03
CA ALA A 94 -28.72 -16.38 16.34
C ALA A 94 -29.85 -15.73 15.51
N GLU A 95 -29.70 -14.45 15.14
CA GLU A 95 -30.64 -13.68 14.33
C GLU A 95 -30.45 -13.88 12.81
N ALA A 96 -29.33 -14.46 12.37
CA ALA A 96 -29.00 -14.66 10.96
C ALA A 96 -29.51 -16.02 10.45
N HIS A 97 -29.81 -16.09 9.15
CA HIS A 97 -30.03 -17.36 8.46
C HIS A 97 -28.67 -18.04 8.24
N THR A 98 -28.03 -18.58 9.27
CA THR A 98 -26.74 -19.29 9.13
C THR A 98 -26.88 -20.73 9.62
N GLU A 99 -26.42 -21.68 8.80
CA GLU A 99 -26.30 -23.10 9.14
C GLU A 99 -24.86 -23.40 9.55
N PHE A 100 -24.70 -24.15 10.63
CA PHE A 100 -23.42 -24.48 11.22
C PHE A 100 -23.21 -25.99 11.13
N HIS A 101 -22.07 -26.40 10.61
CA HIS A 101 -21.69 -27.79 10.44
C HIS A 101 -20.34 -28.01 11.11
N GLY A 102 -20.16 -29.16 11.75
CA GLY A 102 -18.87 -29.56 12.32
C GLY A 102 -18.57 -30.99 11.95
N VAL A 103 -17.32 -31.31 11.62
CA VAL A 103 -16.83 -32.69 11.50
C VAL A 103 -15.73 -32.96 12.53
N ASP A 104 -15.75 -34.14 13.16
CA ASP A 104 -14.68 -34.58 14.06
C ASP A 104 -14.54 -36.10 14.05
N LEU A 105 -13.30 -36.57 14.25
CA LEU A 105 -12.99 -38.00 14.37
C LEU A 105 -13.52 -38.60 15.68
N SER A 106 -13.54 -37.78 16.73
CA SER A 106 -13.92 -38.14 18.09
C SER A 106 -15.34 -37.68 18.44
N ASN A 107 -15.92 -38.28 19.47
CA ASN A 107 -17.23 -37.90 19.99
C ASN A 107 -17.05 -37.10 21.30
N MET A 108 -16.58 -35.87 21.17
CA MET A 108 -16.36 -34.94 22.30
C MET A 108 -17.43 -33.85 22.40
N ALA A 109 -18.32 -33.73 21.41
CA ALA A 109 -19.32 -32.67 21.39
C ALA A 109 -20.58 -32.98 22.25
N PRO A 110 -21.29 -31.93 22.72
CA PRO A 110 -22.54 -32.08 23.45
C PRO A 110 -23.60 -32.87 22.68
N ARG A 111 -24.36 -33.71 23.41
CA ARG A 111 -25.47 -34.51 22.83
C ARG A 111 -26.65 -33.67 22.37
N HIS A 112 -26.78 -32.44 22.87
CA HIS A 112 -27.87 -31.53 22.57
C HIS A 112 -27.29 -30.20 22.11
N VAL A 113 -27.51 -29.90 20.83
CA VAL A 113 -27.08 -28.65 20.19
C VAL A 113 -28.29 -27.91 19.62
N LEU A 114 -28.09 -26.64 19.26
CA LEU A 114 -29.13 -25.84 18.62
C LEU A 114 -29.59 -26.48 17.29
N PRO A 115 -30.87 -26.37 16.89
CA PRO A 115 -31.38 -27.01 15.66
C PRO A 115 -30.67 -26.64 14.34
N ARG A 116 -29.87 -25.57 14.33
CA ARG A 116 -29.10 -25.09 13.16
C ARG A 116 -27.64 -25.54 13.18
N VAL A 117 -27.22 -26.27 14.22
CA VAL A 117 -25.88 -26.80 14.40
C VAL A 117 -25.93 -28.31 14.12
N ASN A 118 -25.18 -28.75 13.13
CA ASN A 118 -25.10 -30.14 12.68
C ASN A 118 -23.68 -30.66 12.94
N LEU A 119 -23.51 -31.51 13.95
CA LEU A 119 -22.21 -32.10 14.29
C LEU A 119 -22.13 -33.54 13.80
N TYR A 120 -21.13 -33.83 12.98
CA TYR A 120 -20.86 -35.14 12.40
C TYR A 120 -19.63 -35.73 13.09
N GLN A 121 -19.85 -36.78 13.87
CA GLN A 121 -18.82 -37.45 14.66
C GLN A 121 -18.37 -38.74 13.98
N HIS A 122 -17.18 -39.23 14.33
CA HIS A 122 -16.54 -40.37 13.67
C HIS A 122 -16.29 -40.13 12.18
N VAL A 123 -16.05 -38.88 11.81
CA VAL A 123 -15.73 -38.46 10.46
C VAL A 123 -14.30 -37.98 10.43
N ASP A 124 -13.46 -38.73 9.72
CA ASP A 124 -12.13 -38.28 9.36
C ASP A 124 -12.25 -37.20 8.27
N PHE A 125 -11.90 -35.96 8.60
CA PHE A 125 -11.89 -34.86 7.64
C PHE A 125 -10.78 -35.01 6.57
N GLU A 126 -9.80 -35.91 6.75
CA GLU A 126 -8.84 -36.33 5.71
C GLU A 126 -9.43 -37.39 4.76
N SER A 127 -10.58 -37.97 5.09
CA SER A 127 -11.37 -38.85 4.21
C SER A 127 -12.44 -38.11 3.40
N PRO A 128 -13.00 -38.68 2.31
CA PRO A 128 -14.04 -38.02 1.53
C PRO A 128 -15.28 -37.65 2.38
N MET A 129 -15.69 -36.37 2.33
CA MET A 129 -16.82 -35.85 3.11
C MET A 129 -18.05 -35.71 2.22
N ALA A 130 -19.18 -36.31 2.60
CA ALA A 130 -20.45 -36.21 1.87
C ALA A 130 -21.24 -34.94 2.26
N LEU A 131 -20.55 -33.80 2.38
CA LEU A 131 -21.14 -32.51 2.78
C LEU A 131 -21.40 -31.55 1.62
N GLY A 132 -21.03 -31.96 0.40
CA GLY A 132 -21.18 -31.17 -0.82
C GLY A 132 -19.97 -30.29 -1.10
N GLU A 133 -19.52 -30.29 -2.35
CA GLU A 133 -18.55 -29.31 -2.87
C GLU A 133 -19.27 -27.95 -3.10
N ASP A 134 -18.53 -26.85 -3.16
CA ASP A 134 -19.05 -25.48 -3.34
C ASP A 134 -20.23 -25.11 -2.41
N SER A 135 -20.15 -25.56 -1.15
CA SER A 135 -21.32 -25.54 -0.24
C SER A 135 -21.16 -24.58 0.93
N PHE A 136 -19.93 -24.24 1.33
CA PHE A 136 -19.67 -23.45 2.54
C PHE A 136 -19.16 -22.04 2.23
N ASP A 137 -19.63 -21.05 2.99
CA ASP A 137 -19.19 -19.65 2.91
C ASP A 137 -17.97 -19.39 3.81
N LEU A 138 -17.85 -20.17 4.90
CA LEU A 138 -16.67 -20.19 5.77
C LEU A 138 -16.35 -21.63 6.16
N ILE A 139 -15.11 -22.04 5.97
CA ILE A 139 -14.53 -23.20 6.64
C ILE A 139 -13.53 -22.71 7.69
N HIS A 140 -13.59 -23.27 8.88
CA HIS A 140 -12.72 -22.93 9.99
C HIS A 140 -11.97 -24.17 10.45
N MET A 141 -10.72 -23.98 10.88
CA MET A 141 -9.93 -25.01 11.56
C MET A 141 -9.08 -24.34 12.63
N GLN A 142 -9.20 -24.85 13.85
CA GLN A 142 -8.44 -24.37 15.00
C GLN A 142 -7.68 -25.52 15.65
N MET A 143 -6.37 -25.33 15.86
CA MET A 143 -5.49 -26.29 16.52
C MET A 143 -5.46 -27.69 15.83
N GLY A 144 -5.35 -27.71 14.50
CA GLY A 144 -5.27 -28.93 13.71
C GLY A 144 -3.87 -29.58 13.66
N LEU A 145 -2.81 -28.88 14.06
CA LEU A 145 -1.45 -29.42 14.10
C LEU A 145 -1.36 -30.71 14.94
N GLY A 146 -0.61 -31.70 14.44
CA GLY A 146 -0.50 -33.02 15.05
C GLY A 146 -1.69 -33.97 14.75
N SER A 147 -2.76 -33.48 14.12
CA SER A 147 -3.92 -34.29 13.73
C SER A 147 -4.01 -34.57 12.23
N VAL A 148 -3.21 -33.89 11.40
CA VAL A 148 -3.25 -33.99 9.92
C VAL A 148 -2.01 -34.71 9.40
N ALA A 149 -2.19 -35.70 8.53
CA ALA A 149 -1.08 -36.42 7.91
C ALA A 149 -0.60 -35.73 6.63
N ASN A 150 -1.51 -35.12 5.86
CA ASN A 150 -1.15 -34.44 4.61
C ASN A 150 -1.88 -33.10 4.44
N TRP A 151 -1.23 -32.03 4.92
CA TRP A 151 -1.72 -30.65 4.81
C TRP A 151 -2.03 -30.21 3.37
N PRO A 152 -1.17 -30.42 2.36
CA PRO A 152 -1.50 -30.08 0.97
C PRO A 152 -2.81 -30.71 0.47
N LEU A 153 -3.03 -32.00 0.73
CA LEU A 153 -4.26 -32.68 0.31
C LEU A 153 -5.49 -32.18 1.08
N LEU A 154 -5.32 -31.91 2.37
CA LEU A 154 -6.40 -31.35 3.18
C LEU A 154 -6.79 -29.96 2.66
N TYR A 155 -5.83 -29.07 2.39
CA TYR A 155 -6.13 -27.75 1.84
C TYR A 155 -6.83 -27.83 0.48
N GLN A 156 -6.40 -28.71 -0.43
CA GLN A 156 -7.10 -28.92 -1.70
C GLN A 156 -8.55 -29.37 -1.49
N LYS A 157 -8.80 -30.20 -0.48
CA LYS A 157 -10.16 -30.62 -0.14
C LYS A 157 -10.98 -29.47 0.43
N ILE A 158 -10.42 -28.68 1.35
CA ILE A 158 -11.08 -27.52 1.94
C ILE A 158 -11.49 -26.55 0.81
N TYR A 159 -10.58 -26.29 -0.12
CA TYR A 159 -10.84 -25.44 -1.28
C TYR A 159 -12.08 -25.89 -2.06
N LYS A 160 -12.20 -27.20 -2.35
CA LYS A 160 -13.36 -27.77 -3.07
C LYS A 160 -14.70 -27.67 -2.33
N HIS A 161 -14.69 -27.58 -1.00
CA HIS A 161 -15.92 -27.48 -0.21
C HIS A 161 -16.38 -26.02 -0.03
N LEU A 162 -15.51 -25.05 -0.31
CA LEU A 162 -15.84 -23.63 -0.28
C LEU A 162 -16.54 -23.20 -1.55
N LYS A 163 -17.56 -22.35 -1.41
CA LYS A 163 -18.10 -21.59 -2.53
C LYS A 163 -17.03 -20.65 -3.10
N PRO A 164 -17.12 -20.26 -4.38
CA PRO A 164 -16.35 -19.14 -4.90
C PRO A 164 -16.53 -17.88 -4.03
N GLY A 165 -15.42 -17.28 -3.58
CA GLY A 165 -15.43 -16.16 -2.63
C GLY A 165 -15.61 -16.54 -1.15
N GLY A 166 -15.74 -17.84 -0.85
CA GLY A 166 -15.77 -18.38 0.51
C GLY A 166 -14.42 -18.27 1.22
N TRP A 167 -14.46 -18.28 2.55
CA TRP A 167 -13.30 -18.02 3.40
C TRP A 167 -12.80 -19.30 4.08
N PHE A 168 -11.49 -19.47 4.16
CA PHE A 168 -10.88 -20.42 5.08
C PHE A 168 -10.12 -19.65 6.16
N GLU A 169 -10.43 -19.93 7.42
CA GLU A 169 -9.68 -19.38 8.55
C GLU A 169 -8.95 -20.51 9.29
N HIS A 170 -7.62 -20.49 9.20
CA HIS A 170 -6.73 -21.45 9.85
C HIS A 170 -6.05 -20.80 11.05
N VAL A 171 -6.32 -21.32 12.24
CA VAL A 171 -5.83 -20.77 13.51
C VAL A 171 -4.93 -21.80 14.19
N GLU A 172 -3.63 -21.50 14.29
CA GLU A 172 -2.64 -22.44 14.83
C GLU A 172 -1.72 -21.81 15.86
N ILE A 173 -1.32 -22.64 16.83
CA ILE A 173 -0.32 -22.29 17.84
C ILE A 173 1.01 -22.86 17.40
N ASP A 174 1.99 -21.97 17.18
CA ASP A 174 3.38 -22.36 17.10
C ASP A 174 3.91 -22.60 18.53
N TRP A 175 3.94 -23.89 18.87
CA TRP A 175 4.33 -24.41 20.17
C TRP A 175 5.81 -24.23 20.52
N THR A 176 6.63 -23.69 19.62
CA THR A 176 8.06 -23.42 19.91
C THR A 176 8.21 -22.39 21.04
N PRO A 177 8.84 -22.75 22.17
CA PRO A 177 9.11 -21.81 23.25
C PRO A 177 10.07 -20.71 22.78
N ARG A 178 9.67 -19.44 22.96
CA ARG A 178 10.49 -18.26 22.64
C ARG A 178 10.68 -17.41 23.88
N CYS A 179 11.82 -16.73 23.96
CA CYS A 179 12.15 -15.84 25.07
C CYS A 179 13.07 -14.72 24.56
N GLU A 180 12.65 -13.46 24.72
CA GLU A 180 13.36 -12.28 24.18
C GLU A 180 14.46 -11.75 25.12
N ASP A 181 14.33 -11.99 26.43
CA ASP A 181 15.19 -11.42 27.47
C ASP A 181 16.13 -12.44 28.12
N ASN A 182 16.26 -13.61 27.50
CA ASN A 182 17.12 -14.73 27.93
C ASN A 182 16.80 -15.25 29.34
N THR A 183 15.57 -15.06 29.83
CA THR A 183 15.13 -15.64 31.11
C THR A 183 14.85 -17.14 31.04
N LEU A 184 14.64 -17.69 29.84
CA LEU A 184 14.47 -19.13 29.61
C LEU A 184 15.82 -19.86 29.61
N PRO A 185 16.10 -20.72 30.61
CA PRO A 185 17.32 -21.53 30.60
C PRO A 185 17.28 -22.59 29.48
N PRO A 186 18.44 -23.00 28.94
CA PRO A 186 18.51 -24.21 28.14
C PRO A 186 18.17 -25.42 29.01
N GLY A 187 17.40 -26.37 28.49
CA GLY A 187 17.02 -27.57 29.22
C GLY A 187 15.54 -27.90 29.09
N LYS A 188 14.85 -28.06 30.22
CA LYS A 188 13.64 -28.90 30.34
C LYS A 188 12.52 -28.52 29.37
N LEU A 189 12.18 -27.22 29.27
CA LEU A 189 11.11 -26.77 28.37
C LEU A 189 11.51 -26.84 26.89
N GLN A 190 12.77 -26.55 26.57
CA GLN A 190 13.28 -26.65 25.20
C GLN A 190 13.41 -28.12 24.76
N ASP A 191 13.92 -28.98 25.63
CA ASP A 191 14.05 -30.43 25.41
C ASP A 191 12.66 -31.07 25.27
N TRP A 192 11.70 -30.65 26.08
CA TRP A 192 10.31 -31.09 25.94
C TRP A 192 9.75 -30.78 24.55
N TRP A 193 9.86 -29.55 24.09
CA TRP A 193 9.35 -29.19 22.77
C TRP A 193 10.12 -29.93 21.66
N HIS A 194 11.45 -29.76 21.61
CA HIS A 194 12.24 -30.25 20.49
C HIS A 194 12.39 -31.76 20.47
N LEU A 195 12.68 -32.41 21.61
CA LEU A 195 13.01 -33.83 21.65
C LEU A 195 11.79 -34.71 21.95
N TYR A 196 10.86 -34.24 22.78
CA TYR A 196 9.81 -35.10 23.32
C TYR A 196 8.46 -34.94 22.62
N VAL A 197 8.24 -33.81 21.94
CA VAL A 197 6.99 -33.52 21.20
C VAL A 197 7.25 -33.42 19.70
N LYS A 198 8.00 -32.41 19.25
CA LYS A 198 8.22 -32.13 17.81
C LYS A 198 8.73 -33.35 17.04
N GLU A 199 9.87 -33.91 17.43
CA GLU A 199 10.49 -35.02 16.69
C GLU A 199 9.61 -36.30 16.67
N PRO A 200 9.03 -36.75 17.80
CA PRO A 200 8.15 -37.91 17.78
C PRO A 200 6.91 -37.76 16.88
N TYR A 201 6.28 -36.58 16.83
CA TYR A 201 5.14 -36.33 15.92
C TYR A 201 5.57 -36.38 14.44
N ASN A 202 6.76 -35.86 14.12
CA ASN A 202 7.34 -35.97 12.78
C ASN A 202 7.57 -37.44 12.37
N VAL A 203 8.06 -38.28 13.29
CA VAL A 203 8.27 -39.72 13.05
C VAL A 203 6.98 -40.47 12.76
N VAL A 204 5.87 -40.08 13.41
CA VAL A 204 4.54 -40.69 13.17
C VAL A 204 3.93 -40.22 11.83
N GLY A 205 4.48 -39.18 11.20
CA GLY A 205 3.95 -38.62 9.97
C GLY A 205 2.73 -37.71 10.20
N ARG A 206 2.58 -37.16 11.41
CA ARG A 206 1.56 -36.15 11.76
C ARG A 206 2.26 -34.97 12.43
N PRO A 207 2.88 -34.07 11.66
CA PRO A 207 3.69 -33.00 12.23
C PRO A 207 2.85 -32.05 13.11
N ILE A 208 3.35 -31.78 14.30
CA ILE A 208 2.77 -30.80 15.25
C ILE A 208 3.50 -29.45 15.21
N GLU A 209 4.66 -29.40 14.55
CA GLU A 209 5.38 -28.16 14.29
C GLU A 209 4.63 -27.31 13.27
N TYR A 210 4.52 -26.01 13.54
CA TYR A 210 3.96 -25.06 12.60
C TYR A 210 4.87 -24.93 11.36
N ASN A 211 4.29 -25.11 10.17
CA ASN A 211 5.03 -24.94 8.94
C ASN A 211 5.05 -23.46 8.53
N HIS A 212 6.20 -22.81 8.57
CA HIS A 212 6.33 -21.40 8.17
C HIS A 212 6.01 -21.14 6.68
N ASN A 213 5.94 -22.18 5.84
CA ASN A 213 5.45 -22.11 4.46
C ASN A 213 3.94 -22.40 4.33
N THR A 214 3.15 -22.33 5.41
CA THR A 214 1.71 -22.58 5.38
C THR A 214 1.00 -21.70 4.33
N GLY A 215 1.38 -20.42 4.22
CA GLY A 215 0.89 -19.55 3.14
C GLY A 215 1.20 -20.08 1.74
N GLY A 216 2.40 -20.62 1.50
CA GLY A 216 2.74 -21.25 0.21
C GLY A 216 1.94 -22.53 -0.06
N LEU A 217 1.65 -23.33 0.97
CA LEU A 217 0.83 -24.55 0.85
C LEU A 217 -0.63 -24.24 0.56
N LEU A 218 -1.19 -23.22 1.20
CA LEU A 218 -2.54 -22.73 0.93
C LEU A 218 -2.63 -22.19 -0.50
N ALA A 219 -1.65 -21.40 -0.94
CA ALA A 219 -1.58 -20.90 -2.31
C ALA A 219 -1.55 -22.04 -3.34
N ALA A 220 -0.76 -23.09 -3.07
CA ALA A 220 -0.69 -24.28 -3.92
C ALA A 220 -2.00 -25.09 -3.97
N ALA A 221 -2.84 -24.98 -2.95
CA ALA A 221 -4.15 -25.63 -2.90
C ALA A 221 -5.27 -24.84 -3.60
N GLY A 222 -4.98 -23.61 -4.06
CA GLY A 222 -5.92 -22.75 -4.76
C GLY A 222 -6.36 -21.52 -3.95
N PHE A 223 -6.05 -21.46 -2.66
CA PHE A 223 -6.40 -20.30 -1.85
C PHE A 223 -5.66 -19.06 -2.33
N TYR A 224 -6.36 -17.94 -2.40
CA TYR A 224 -5.71 -16.68 -2.60
C TYR A 224 -4.92 -16.29 -1.34
N ILE A 225 -3.59 -16.24 -1.45
CA ILE A 225 -2.69 -15.82 -0.37
C ILE A 225 -2.04 -14.49 -0.78
N PRO A 226 -2.20 -13.42 0.03
CA PRO A 226 -1.65 -12.11 -0.28
C PRO A 226 -0.12 -12.16 -0.46
N PRO A 227 0.44 -11.62 -1.56
CA PRO A 227 1.89 -11.67 -1.85
C PRO A 227 2.79 -10.95 -0.83
N ASP A 228 2.19 -10.15 0.05
CA ASP A 228 2.81 -9.35 1.11
C ASP A 228 2.83 -10.04 2.49
N GLY A 229 2.31 -11.27 2.58
CA GLY A 229 2.11 -11.95 3.87
C GLY A 229 1.03 -11.29 4.73
N ALA A 230 0.22 -10.38 4.18
CA ALA A 230 -0.87 -9.72 4.91
C ALA A 230 -2.10 -10.61 5.08
N GLY A 231 -2.04 -11.86 4.60
CA GLY A 231 -2.65 -12.95 5.32
C GLY A 231 -2.02 -12.96 6.72
N HIS A 232 -0.95 -13.65 6.98
CA HIS A 232 -0.39 -13.92 8.31
C HIS A 232 -0.33 -12.76 9.34
N MET A 233 -1.18 -12.82 10.36
CA MET A 233 -1.13 -12.12 11.63
C MET A 233 -0.56 -13.06 12.70
N THR A 234 0.17 -12.49 13.65
CA THR A 234 0.74 -13.22 14.77
C THR A 234 0.37 -12.56 16.09
N PHE A 235 0.00 -13.36 17.09
CA PHE A 235 -0.27 -12.91 18.45
C PHE A 235 0.66 -13.63 19.41
N ARG A 236 1.31 -12.88 20.30
CA ARG A 236 2.11 -13.45 21.38
C ARG A 236 1.19 -14.06 22.44
N ILE A 237 1.43 -15.31 22.80
CA ILE A 237 0.74 -16.02 23.88
C ILE A 237 1.77 -16.34 24.97
N PRO A 238 1.85 -15.54 26.05
CA PRO A 238 2.72 -15.86 27.18
C PRO A 238 2.40 -17.26 27.75
N MET A 239 3.42 -17.97 28.22
CA MET A 239 3.24 -19.29 28.85
C MET A 239 2.77 -19.23 30.31
N ASN A 240 2.71 -18.03 30.88
CA ASN A 240 2.09 -17.77 32.17
C ASN A 240 1.69 -16.29 32.28
N GLY A 241 1.11 -15.89 33.41
CA GLY A 241 0.65 -14.51 33.65
C GLY A 241 1.74 -13.43 33.75
N TRP A 242 3.00 -13.69 33.40
CA TRP A 242 4.11 -12.75 33.56
C TRP A 242 3.96 -11.45 32.76
N SER A 243 3.34 -11.49 31.58
CA SER A 243 3.26 -10.30 30.73
C SER A 243 2.34 -9.24 31.35
N ASN A 244 2.86 -8.02 31.44
CA ASN A 244 2.11 -6.81 31.78
C ASN A 244 2.04 -5.82 30.59
N ARG A 245 2.50 -6.24 29.39
CA ARG A 245 2.57 -5.38 28.20
C ARG A 245 1.17 -4.98 27.71
N THR A 246 0.25 -5.94 27.70
CA THR A 246 -1.16 -5.70 27.35
C THR A 246 -2.07 -6.55 28.24
N ARG A 247 -3.34 -6.14 28.34
CA ARG A 247 -4.35 -6.94 29.06
C ARG A 247 -4.62 -8.25 28.33
N GLU A 248 -4.58 -8.24 27.00
CA GLU A 248 -4.78 -9.40 26.14
C GLU A 248 -3.68 -10.44 26.35
N GLU A 249 -2.40 -10.05 26.33
CA GLU A 249 -1.27 -10.95 26.61
C GLU A 249 -1.34 -11.51 28.04
N HIS A 250 -1.64 -10.67 29.03
CA HIS A 250 -1.75 -11.12 30.42
C HIS A 250 -2.85 -12.18 30.58
N VAL A 251 -4.05 -11.88 30.07
CA VAL A 251 -5.21 -12.76 30.20
C VAL A 251 -5.03 -14.03 29.37
N SER A 252 -4.52 -13.94 28.14
CA SER A 252 -4.22 -15.14 27.35
C SER A 252 -3.13 -15.98 28.01
N GLY A 253 -2.13 -15.37 28.64
CA GLY A 253 -1.10 -16.08 29.40
C GLY A 253 -1.64 -16.87 30.59
N THR A 254 -2.57 -16.28 31.35
CA THR A 254 -3.26 -16.99 32.45
C THR A 254 -4.07 -18.18 31.95
N TRP A 255 -4.78 -18.02 30.83
CA TRP A 255 -5.54 -19.13 30.24
C TRP A 255 -4.62 -20.22 29.68
N TRP A 256 -3.50 -19.85 29.05
CA TRP A 256 -2.49 -20.81 28.59
C TRP A 256 -1.95 -21.63 29.76
N GLU A 257 -1.56 -20.97 30.85
CA GLU A 257 -1.04 -21.65 32.06
C GLU A 257 -2.07 -22.61 32.65
N THR A 258 -3.33 -22.19 32.69
CA THR A 258 -4.45 -23.02 33.17
C THR A 258 -4.64 -24.26 32.30
N ALA A 259 -4.56 -24.11 30.98
CA ALA A 259 -4.70 -25.23 30.04
C ALA A 259 -3.52 -26.22 30.11
N MET A 260 -2.32 -25.73 30.37
CA MET A 260 -1.11 -26.55 30.29
C MET A 260 -0.75 -27.24 31.61
N SER A 261 -1.12 -26.66 32.76
CA SER A 261 -0.69 -27.12 34.10
C SER A 261 -1.43 -28.38 34.62
N PHE A 262 -0.93 -28.98 35.70
CA PHE A 262 -1.50 -30.17 36.37
C PHE A 262 -2.26 -29.84 37.67
N GLY A 263 -3.35 -30.57 37.97
CA GLY A 263 -4.07 -30.54 39.25
C GLY A 263 -5.60 -30.46 39.13
N GLU A 264 -6.33 -30.40 40.25
CA GLU A 264 -7.80 -30.20 40.23
C GLU A 264 -8.12 -28.82 39.64
N GLY A 265 -8.81 -28.78 38.50
CA GLY A 265 -9.16 -27.55 37.78
C GLY A 265 -8.10 -27.05 36.78
N HIS A 266 -7.13 -27.88 36.41
CA HIS A 266 -6.10 -27.57 35.39
C HIS A 266 -6.16 -28.54 34.20
N GLY A 267 -5.74 -28.09 33.02
CA GLY A 267 -5.98 -28.77 31.75
C GLY A 267 -5.02 -29.91 31.37
N HIS A 268 -3.93 -30.17 32.10
CA HIS A 268 -2.98 -31.27 31.82
C HIS A 268 -2.31 -31.25 30.42
N GLY A 269 -2.19 -30.07 29.77
CA GLY A 269 -1.74 -29.97 28.38
C GLY A 269 -0.36 -30.54 28.06
N PHE A 270 0.61 -30.48 28.98
CA PHE A 270 1.92 -31.12 28.77
C PHE A 270 1.81 -32.64 28.60
N GLU A 271 0.96 -33.31 29.40
CA GLU A 271 0.71 -34.75 29.24
C GLU A 271 -0.09 -35.05 27.98
N ALA A 272 -1.11 -34.24 27.68
CA ALA A 272 -1.96 -34.42 26.50
C ALA A 272 -1.14 -34.46 25.19
N LEU A 273 -0.15 -33.56 25.06
CA LEU A 273 0.73 -33.49 23.90
C LEU A 273 1.84 -34.55 23.88
N SER A 274 2.20 -35.17 25.01
CA SER A 274 3.43 -35.96 25.10
C SER A 274 3.20 -37.47 25.29
N MET A 275 2.15 -37.85 26.03
CA MET A 275 2.06 -39.20 26.58
C MET A 275 1.96 -40.28 25.52
N ALA A 276 1.15 -40.11 24.47
CA ALA A 276 1.00 -41.13 23.44
C ALA A 276 2.28 -41.32 22.62
N VAL A 277 2.94 -40.24 22.21
CA VAL A 277 4.16 -40.33 21.41
C VAL A 277 5.34 -40.88 22.22
N LEU A 278 5.49 -40.51 23.49
CA LEU A 278 6.57 -41.03 24.32
C LEU A 278 6.36 -42.50 24.72
N THR A 279 5.13 -42.90 25.06
CA THR A 279 4.88 -44.26 25.56
C THR A 279 4.58 -45.27 24.46
N ARG A 280 3.83 -44.89 23.42
CA ARG A 280 3.41 -45.82 22.36
C ARG A 280 4.43 -45.87 21.22
N VAL A 281 5.04 -44.74 20.86
CA VAL A 281 5.99 -44.64 19.73
C VAL A 281 7.43 -44.84 20.23
N GLN A 282 7.87 -44.05 21.20
CA GLN A 282 9.24 -44.12 21.74
C GLN A 282 9.43 -45.23 22.80
N ARG A 283 8.34 -45.87 23.25
CA ARG A 283 8.33 -46.97 24.23
C ARG A 283 8.95 -46.62 25.60
N TRP A 284 8.88 -45.36 26.00
CA TRP A 284 9.30 -44.92 27.33
C TRP A 284 8.28 -45.36 28.39
N SER A 285 8.71 -45.53 29.63
CA SER A 285 7.77 -45.78 30.73
C SER A 285 6.89 -44.55 30.97
N ALA A 286 5.62 -44.79 31.31
CA ALA A 286 4.67 -43.70 31.58
C ALA A 286 5.16 -42.79 32.71
N ASP A 287 5.80 -43.35 33.75
CA ASP A 287 6.34 -42.57 34.86
C ASP A 287 7.50 -41.66 34.44
N HIS A 288 8.37 -42.15 33.53
CA HIS A 288 9.45 -41.33 32.99
C HIS A 288 8.90 -40.20 32.10
N ALA A 289 7.93 -40.51 31.23
CA ALA A 289 7.29 -39.51 30.38
C ALA A 289 6.60 -38.40 31.20
N ARG A 290 5.83 -38.76 32.24
CA ARG A 290 5.20 -37.78 33.13
C ARG A 290 6.24 -36.91 33.83
N LYS A 291 7.35 -37.49 34.27
CA LYS A 291 8.40 -36.72 34.94
C LYS A 291 8.97 -35.62 34.06
N LEU A 292 9.15 -35.90 32.76
CA LEU A 292 9.62 -34.92 31.79
C LEU A 292 8.59 -33.81 31.54
N CYS A 293 7.30 -34.17 31.49
CA CYS A 293 6.22 -33.18 31.41
C CYS A 293 6.17 -32.26 32.64
N GLU A 294 6.31 -32.81 33.85
CA GLU A 294 6.39 -32.02 35.10
C GLU A 294 7.57 -31.05 35.10
N ASP A 295 8.73 -31.52 34.62
CA ASP A 295 9.95 -30.74 34.54
C ASP A 295 9.79 -29.54 33.57
N ALA A 296 9.19 -29.76 32.40
CA ALA A 296 8.89 -28.69 31.44
C ALA A 296 7.83 -27.71 31.94
N MET A 297 6.76 -28.22 32.57
CA MET A 297 5.72 -27.38 33.18
C MET A 297 6.31 -26.47 34.27
N THR A 298 7.20 -26.99 35.10
CA THR A 298 7.83 -26.20 36.18
C THR A 298 8.57 -24.98 35.64
N GLU A 299 9.21 -25.10 34.48
CA GLU A 299 9.85 -23.97 33.80
C GLU A 299 8.82 -23.04 33.13
N ALA A 300 7.82 -23.58 32.44
CA ALA A 300 6.80 -22.79 31.76
C ALA A 300 5.94 -21.95 32.72
N SER A 301 5.59 -22.50 33.89
CA SER A 301 4.80 -21.82 34.93
C SER A 301 5.64 -20.92 35.86
N ASN A 302 6.96 -20.82 35.64
CA ASN A 302 7.78 -19.93 36.45
C ASN A 302 7.57 -18.47 36.01
N PRO A 303 7.03 -17.59 36.87
CA PRO A 303 6.77 -16.20 36.50
C PRO A 303 8.04 -15.38 36.25
N THR A 304 9.23 -15.89 36.64
CA THR A 304 10.51 -15.26 36.28
C THR A 304 11.02 -15.65 34.89
N ILE A 305 10.36 -16.61 34.22
CA ILE A 305 10.68 -17.06 32.88
C ILE A 305 9.66 -16.44 31.93
N HIS A 306 10.10 -15.51 31.10
CA HIS A 306 9.26 -14.75 30.17
C HIS A 306 9.13 -15.46 28.81
N ALA A 307 8.73 -16.74 28.86
CA ALA A 307 8.54 -17.55 27.68
C ALA A 307 7.15 -17.33 27.04
N PHE A 308 7.07 -17.48 25.72
CA PHE A 308 5.82 -17.35 24.96
C PHE A 308 5.76 -18.28 23.74
N ASN A 309 4.54 -18.59 23.31
CA ASN A 309 4.19 -19.15 22.00
C ASN A 309 3.65 -18.06 21.05
N VAL A 310 3.54 -18.39 19.77
CA VAL A 310 2.96 -17.50 18.75
C VAL A 310 1.69 -18.12 18.19
N LEU A 311 0.59 -17.39 18.22
CA LEU A 311 -0.67 -17.74 17.56
C LEU A 311 -0.70 -17.09 16.18
N HIS A 312 -0.91 -17.88 15.13
CA HIS A 312 -0.93 -17.42 13.74
C HIS A 312 -2.38 -17.34 13.19
N VAL A 313 -2.78 -16.24 12.53
CA VAL A 313 -4.13 -15.95 11.99
C VAL A 313 -4.03 -15.00 10.79
N GLU A 314 -4.70 -15.11 9.63
CA GLU A 314 -4.30 -14.35 8.42
C GLU A 314 -5.29 -13.17 7.94
N GLY A 315 -4.94 -11.83 7.86
CA GLY A 315 -5.55 -10.73 7.01
C GLY A 315 -5.47 -9.19 7.42
N LEU A 316 -4.69 -8.22 6.82
CA LEU A 316 -4.82 -6.74 7.13
C LEU A 316 -4.86 -5.67 5.99
N ILE A 317 -3.96 -5.63 4.98
CA ILE A 317 -3.96 -4.56 3.94
C ILE A 317 -5.04 -4.83 2.86
N ALA A 318 -5.25 -6.10 2.52
CA ALA A 318 -6.31 -6.55 1.61
C ALA A 318 -7.74 -6.24 2.11
N GLU A 319 -7.91 -5.95 3.41
CA GLU A 319 -9.18 -5.49 4.00
C GLU A 319 -9.44 -3.98 3.79
N GLY A 320 -8.60 -3.29 3.01
CA GLY A 320 -8.72 -1.85 2.75
C GLY A 320 -8.22 -0.97 3.89
N ARG A 321 -7.40 -1.52 4.81
CA ARG A 321 -6.77 -0.74 5.89
C ARG A 321 -5.59 0.07 5.36
N LYS A 322 -5.42 1.29 5.88
CA LYS A 322 -4.35 2.20 5.44
C LYS A 322 -3.13 2.02 6.35
N ILE A 323 -2.24 1.10 6.00
CA ILE A 323 -1.03 0.78 6.78
C ILE A 323 0.19 1.44 6.14
N VAL A 324 1.01 2.10 6.95
CA VAL A 324 2.30 2.71 6.56
C VAL A 324 3.34 2.36 7.60
N ILE A 325 4.58 2.06 7.19
CA ILE A 325 5.69 1.84 8.11
C ILE A 325 6.42 3.17 8.36
N VAL A 326 6.68 3.48 9.63
CA VAL A 326 7.35 4.71 10.08
C VAL A 326 8.33 4.38 11.19
N ASP A 327 9.63 4.55 10.96
CA ASP A 327 10.67 4.22 11.93
C ASP A 327 10.57 2.78 12.47
N GLY A 328 10.24 1.84 11.59
CA GLY A 328 9.99 0.44 11.92
C GLY A 328 8.69 0.18 12.69
N HIS A 329 7.85 1.19 12.90
CA HIS A 329 6.53 1.04 13.52
C HIS A 329 5.46 0.90 12.45
N VAL A 330 4.51 0.00 12.68
CA VAL A 330 3.33 -0.19 11.83
C VAL A 330 2.28 0.84 12.25
N VAL A 331 2.04 1.84 11.40
CA VAL A 331 1.07 2.92 11.65
C VAL A 331 -0.21 2.65 10.88
N LYS A 332 -1.34 2.67 11.59
CA LYS A 332 -2.67 2.53 11.00
C LYS A 332 -3.35 3.89 10.81
N ALA A 333 -3.42 4.34 9.57
CA ALA A 333 -3.88 5.68 9.21
C ALA A 333 -5.40 5.81 9.04
N ASP A 334 -6.18 4.71 9.11
CA ASP A 334 -7.63 4.68 8.86
C ASP A 334 -8.43 5.80 9.50
N ALA A 335 -8.20 6.06 10.80
CA ALA A 335 -9.02 6.96 11.60
C ALA A 335 -8.79 8.44 11.27
N TRP A 336 -7.62 8.78 10.74
CA TRP A 336 -7.21 10.18 10.54
C TRP A 336 -6.93 10.54 9.08
N CYS A 337 -6.69 9.56 8.20
CA CYS A 337 -6.44 9.79 6.77
C CYS A 337 -7.49 10.71 6.09
N PRO A 338 -8.82 10.56 6.34
CA PRO A 338 -9.83 11.48 5.79
C PRO A 338 -9.74 12.93 6.30
N TYR A 339 -9.00 13.15 7.39
CA TYR A 339 -8.82 14.46 8.05
C TYR A 339 -7.40 15.01 7.87
N HIS A 340 -6.57 14.34 7.09
CA HIS A 340 -5.20 14.76 6.86
C HIS A 340 -5.16 16.12 6.12
N PRO A 341 -4.50 17.15 6.66
CA PRO A 341 -4.49 18.48 6.06
C PRO A 341 -3.88 18.56 4.65
N GLY A 342 -2.97 17.63 4.31
CA GLY A 342 -2.41 17.49 2.97
C GLY A 342 -3.27 16.68 2.00
N GLY A 343 -4.48 16.28 2.41
CA GLY A 343 -5.34 15.36 1.66
C GLY A 343 -5.03 13.89 1.90
N GLU A 344 -6.02 13.04 1.63
CA GLU A 344 -5.92 11.57 1.81
C GLU A 344 -5.03 10.93 0.75
N THR A 345 -5.03 11.44 -0.48
CA THR A 345 -4.29 10.88 -1.63
C THR A 345 -2.79 10.78 -1.35
N ALA A 346 -2.21 11.78 -0.68
CA ALA A 346 -0.80 11.76 -0.27
C ALA A 346 -0.47 10.56 0.62
N ILE A 347 -1.39 10.17 1.52
CA ILE A 347 -1.23 9.00 2.39
C ILE A 347 -1.50 7.70 1.62
N LEU A 348 -2.47 7.69 0.70
CA LEU A 348 -2.81 6.50 -0.09
C LEU A 348 -1.64 6.03 -0.96
N HIS A 349 -0.81 6.94 -1.46
CA HIS A 349 0.43 6.62 -2.19
C HIS A 349 1.56 6.04 -1.31
N MET A 350 1.36 5.99 0.01
CA MET A 350 2.31 5.41 0.97
C MET A 350 1.80 4.11 1.59
N VAL A 351 0.54 3.72 1.33
CA VAL A 351 -0.02 2.48 1.89
C VAL A 351 0.78 1.28 1.39
N GLY A 352 1.25 0.45 2.33
CA GLY A 352 2.11 -0.71 2.06
C GLY A 352 3.60 -0.39 1.95
N ARG A 353 4.02 0.86 2.18
CA ARG A 353 5.44 1.28 2.10
C ARG A 353 5.98 1.68 3.47
N ASP A 354 7.30 1.57 3.62
CA ASP A 354 8.09 2.36 4.54
C ASP A 354 8.16 3.79 4.03
N GLY A 355 7.45 4.67 4.72
CA GLY A 355 7.35 6.09 4.42
C GLY A 355 8.13 6.97 5.37
N THR A 356 9.11 6.40 6.08
CA THR A 356 9.87 7.11 7.11
C THR A 356 10.49 8.40 6.60
N ASP A 357 11.14 8.36 5.43
CA ASP A 357 11.88 9.50 4.89
C ASP A 357 10.96 10.60 4.37
N GLU A 358 9.89 10.22 3.66
CA GLU A 358 8.83 11.13 3.22
C GLU A 358 8.15 11.82 4.41
N ILE A 359 7.80 11.05 5.45
CA ILE A 359 7.14 11.58 6.64
C ILE A 359 8.06 12.53 7.40
N ARG A 360 9.34 12.19 7.55
CA ARG A 360 10.32 13.05 8.23
C ARG A 360 10.56 14.36 7.49
N ALA A 361 10.65 14.30 6.17
CA ALA A 361 10.84 15.48 5.32
C ALA A 361 9.64 16.43 5.42
N LEU A 362 8.42 15.91 5.27
CA LEU A 362 7.20 16.72 5.12
C LEU A 362 6.51 17.11 6.44
N HIS A 363 6.76 16.40 7.56
CA HIS A 363 6.05 16.64 8.82
C HIS A 363 6.94 17.19 9.93
N SER A 364 6.40 18.07 10.77
CA SER A 364 7.06 18.57 11.98
C SER A 364 7.33 17.45 12.99
N ALA A 365 8.32 17.64 13.86
CA ALA A 365 8.64 16.67 14.92
C ALA A 365 7.44 16.45 15.86
N GLU A 366 6.65 17.49 16.12
CA GLU A 366 5.41 17.40 16.88
C GLU A 366 4.39 16.49 16.18
N THR A 367 4.23 16.63 14.86
CA THR A 367 3.31 15.80 14.08
C THR A 367 3.78 14.34 14.08
N GLN A 368 5.08 14.09 13.89
CA GLN A 368 5.66 12.75 13.96
C GLN A 368 5.44 12.11 15.34
N ALA A 369 5.56 12.88 16.43
CA ALA A 369 5.25 12.41 17.77
C ALA A 369 3.75 12.11 17.95
N PHE A 370 2.87 12.90 17.34
CA PHE A 370 1.43 12.64 17.33
C PHE A 370 1.07 11.34 16.60
N MET A 371 1.79 11.00 15.51
CA MET A 371 1.58 9.77 14.74
C MET A 371 1.78 8.49 15.57
N GLN A 372 2.59 8.55 16.64
CA GLN A 372 2.83 7.43 17.55
C GLN A 372 1.55 6.89 18.19
N LYS A 373 0.49 7.71 18.30
CA LYS A 373 -0.83 7.29 18.80
C LYS A 373 -1.54 6.28 17.91
N PHE A 374 -1.12 6.14 16.66
CA PHE A 374 -1.71 5.25 15.66
C PHE A 374 -0.83 4.05 15.34
N VAL A 375 0.26 3.87 16.09
CA VAL A 375 1.10 2.68 16.00
C VAL A 375 0.33 1.49 16.54
N ILE A 376 0.26 0.43 15.74
CA ILE A 376 -0.43 -0.82 16.07
C ILE A 376 0.52 -2.00 16.23
N GLY A 377 1.81 -1.80 15.93
CA GLY A 377 2.83 -2.83 16.00
C GLY A 377 4.19 -2.31 15.59
N LYS A 378 5.17 -3.20 15.58
CA LYS A 378 6.54 -2.96 15.12
C LYS A 378 6.93 -4.09 14.19
N ILE A 379 7.63 -3.76 13.11
CA ILE A 379 8.16 -4.78 12.21
C ILE A 379 9.38 -5.46 12.87
N GLU A 380 9.51 -6.76 12.65
CA GLU A 380 10.74 -7.50 12.94
C GLU A 380 11.57 -7.57 11.64
N GLY A 381 12.80 -7.04 11.68
CA GLY A 381 13.62 -6.89 10.48
C GLY A 381 13.30 -5.62 9.68
N GLN A 382 13.62 -5.64 8.38
CA GLN A 382 13.46 -4.50 7.48
C GLN A 382 12.30 -4.76 6.49
N TRP A 383 11.47 -3.75 6.25
CA TRP A 383 10.27 -3.81 5.42
C TRP A 383 10.60 -3.74 3.92
N ASP A 384 9.96 -4.58 3.12
CA ASP A 384 10.01 -4.50 1.66
C ASP A 384 8.73 -3.78 1.15
N ASN A 385 8.93 -2.70 0.39
CA ASN A 385 7.83 -1.84 -0.05
C ASN A 385 6.92 -2.51 -1.09
N PHE A 386 5.60 -2.43 -0.86
CA PHE A 386 4.58 -2.80 -1.84
C PHE A 386 4.24 -1.65 -2.79
N LEU A 387 3.73 -1.99 -3.97
CA LEU A 387 3.12 -1.01 -4.86
C LEU A 387 1.79 -0.58 -4.22
N PRO A 388 1.56 0.71 -3.91
CA PRO A 388 0.34 1.13 -3.24
C PRO A 388 -0.94 0.79 -4.02
N PRO A 389 -2.08 0.51 -3.35
CA PRO A 389 -3.31 0.12 -4.04
C PRO A 389 -3.80 1.16 -5.04
N ILE A 390 -3.62 2.44 -4.69
CA ILE A 390 -3.99 3.57 -5.54
C ILE A 390 -3.17 3.62 -6.85
N GLN A 391 -1.98 3.03 -6.88
CA GLN A 391 -1.10 2.98 -8.06
C GLN A 391 -1.34 1.73 -8.94
N GLY A 392 -2.48 1.05 -8.74
CA GLY A 392 -2.71 -0.24 -9.38
C GLY A 392 -1.92 -1.38 -8.74
N GLY A 393 -1.35 -1.15 -7.55
CA GLY A 393 -0.90 -2.21 -6.66
C GLY A 393 -2.05 -3.19 -6.44
N THR A 394 -1.96 -4.35 -7.07
CA THR A 394 -2.95 -5.40 -6.91
C THR A 394 -2.61 -6.18 -5.66
N PHE A 395 -3.23 -5.76 -4.57
CA PHE A 395 -3.49 -6.64 -3.44
C PHE A 395 -4.75 -7.38 -3.88
N ARG A 396 -4.60 -8.59 -4.45
CA ARG A 396 -5.74 -9.22 -5.12
C ARG A 396 -6.93 -9.28 -4.18
N LYS A 397 -8.10 -9.02 -4.75
CA LYS A 397 -9.35 -9.48 -4.16
C LYS A 397 -9.52 -10.96 -4.52
N PRO A 398 -10.28 -11.74 -3.73
CA PRO A 398 -10.29 -13.20 -3.82
C PRO A 398 -10.63 -13.79 -5.22
N GLU A 399 -11.27 -13.04 -6.11
CA GLU A 399 -11.92 -13.52 -7.35
C GLU A 399 -11.00 -13.71 -8.57
N GLU A 400 -9.75 -13.24 -8.55
CA GLU A 400 -8.88 -13.20 -9.77
C GLU A 400 -7.79 -14.30 -9.82
N THR A 401 -7.68 -15.17 -8.83
CA THR A 401 -6.57 -16.16 -8.76
C THR A 401 -6.90 -17.51 -9.38
N GLU A 402 -8.19 -17.83 -9.61
CA GLU A 402 -8.64 -19.12 -10.15
C GLU A 402 -8.21 -19.40 -11.61
N GLN A 403 -7.83 -18.40 -12.39
CA GLN A 403 -7.50 -18.60 -13.81
C GLN A 403 -6.03 -18.90 -14.11
N ALA A 404 -5.11 -18.72 -13.15
CA ALA A 404 -3.68 -18.79 -13.42
C ALA A 404 -2.99 -20.11 -12.98
N SER A 405 -3.61 -20.93 -12.13
CA SER A 405 -2.98 -22.15 -11.60
C SER A 405 -3.06 -23.37 -12.52
N ASN A 406 -3.69 -23.25 -13.70
CA ASN A 406 -3.92 -24.36 -14.62
C ASN A 406 -2.87 -24.52 -15.74
N GLU A 407 -1.73 -23.82 -15.69
CA GLU A 407 -0.64 -24.03 -16.65
C GLU A 407 0.68 -24.39 -15.94
N GLN A 408 0.98 -25.68 -15.95
CA GLN A 408 2.23 -26.29 -15.49
C GLN A 408 3.46 -25.79 -16.28
N PRO A 409 4.65 -25.72 -15.68
CA PRO A 409 5.90 -25.92 -16.39
C PRO A 409 6.34 -27.39 -16.22
N GLY A 410 6.22 -28.15 -17.31
CA GLY A 410 6.75 -29.51 -17.40
C GLY A 410 8.27 -29.55 -17.54
N ASP A 411 8.86 -30.59 -16.94
CA ASP A 411 10.25 -31.03 -17.05
C ASP A 411 10.68 -31.30 -18.50
N GLU A 412 11.89 -30.87 -18.89
CA GLU A 412 12.77 -31.72 -19.72
C GLU A 412 14.25 -31.54 -19.33
N ILE A 413 14.91 -32.69 -19.18
CA ILE A 413 16.26 -32.90 -18.70
C ILE A 413 17.29 -32.69 -19.83
N ALA A 414 18.36 -31.96 -19.49
CA ALA A 414 19.74 -31.91 -20.03
C ALA A 414 20.06 -32.51 -21.42
N GLU A 415 20.59 -31.67 -22.31
CA GLU A 415 21.86 -31.94 -23.01
C GLU A 415 22.55 -30.63 -23.44
N SER A 416 23.89 -30.64 -23.35
CA SER A 416 24.79 -29.48 -23.46
C SER A 416 24.90 -28.88 -24.88
N SER A 417 24.81 -27.56 -25.02
CA SER A 417 25.87 -26.72 -25.62
C SER A 417 25.45 -25.25 -25.76
N SER A 418 26.45 -24.37 -25.75
CA SER A 418 26.47 -22.90 -25.71
C SER A 418 25.47 -22.13 -26.60
N SER A 419 24.84 -21.10 -26.04
CA SER A 419 24.95 -19.67 -26.47
C SER A 419 23.92 -18.79 -25.75
N ALA A 420 24.27 -17.51 -25.57
CA ALA A 420 23.56 -16.52 -24.78
C ALA A 420 22.34 -15.91 -25.50
N SER A 421 21.25 -15.64 -24.77
CA SER A 421 20.37 -14.47 -24.98
C SER A 421 19.29 -14.37 -23.90
N SER A 422 19.18 -13.17 -23.33
CA SER A 422 18.16 -12.66 -22.42
C SER A 422 16.78 -12.51 -23.08
N THR A 423 15.69 -12.77 -22.35
CA THR A 423 14.37 -12.17 -22.66
C THR A 423 13.47 -12.02 -21.44
N SER A 424 12.90 -10.82 -21.38
CA SER A 424 11.92 -10.22 -20.47
C SER A 424 10.48 -10.69 -20.74
N THR A 425 9.64 -10.65 -19.70
CA THR A 425 8.19 -10.92 -19.71
C THR A 425 7.37 -9.68 -20.14
N PRO A 426 6.22 -9.84 -20.84
CA PRO A 426 5.43 -8.73 -21.40
C PRO A 426 4.22 -8.31 -20.54
N SER A 427 3.79 -7.05 -20.72
CA SER A 427 2.58 -6.42 -20.14
C SER A 427 1.26 -6.91 -20.79
N PRO A 428 0.10 -6.82 -20.11
CA PRO A 428 -1.18 -7.31 -20.63
C PRO A 428 -1.97 -6.24 -21.41
N LEU A 429 -2.54 -6.63 -22.54
CA LEU A 429 -3.48 -5.84 -23.34
C LEU A 429 -4.73 -6.70 -23.64
N PHE A 430 -5.91 -6.12 -23.43
CA PHE A 430 -7.22 -6.71 -23.69
C PHE A 430 -7.53 -6.75 -25.20
N GLU A 431 -8.08 -7.87 -25.70
CA GLU A 431 -8.88 -7.88 -26.94
C GLU A 431 -9.93 -9.02 -26.92
N PRO A 432 -11.09 -8.87 -27.59
CA PRO A 432 -12.06 -9.93 -27.78
C PRO A 432 -11.82 -10.73 -29.08
N THR A 433 -12.27 -11.98 -29.03
CA THR A 433 -12.03 -13.12 -29.93
C THR A 433 -12.58 -13.00 -31.37
N ASP A 434 -11.84 -13.53 -32.36
CA ASP A 434 -12.31 -14.67 -33.21
C ASP A 434 -11.25 -15.23 -34.21
N GLY A 435 -11.27 -16.56 -34.43
CA GLY A 435 -10.93 -17.19 -35.72
C GLY A 435 -9.53 -17.78 -35.99
N MET A 436 -9.40 -19.10 -35.87
CA MET A 436 -8.28 -19.96 -36.33
C MET A 436 -7.79 -19.70 -37.78
N ARG A 437 -6.46 -19.59 -38.00
CA ARG A 437 -5.76 -20.29 -39.11
C ARG A 437 -4.24 -20.35 -38.97
N ARG A 438 -3.75 -21.59 -39.11
CA ARG A 438 -2.39 -22.12 -39.00
C ARG A 438 -1.50 -21.74 -40.20
N ARG A 439 -0.29 -21.17 -40.01
CA ARG A 439 0.84 -21.33 -40.96
C ARG A 439 2.25 -20.93 -40.44
N ARG A 440 3.07 -21.97 -40.20
CA ARG A 440 4.48 -22.19 -40.57
C ARG A 440 5.47 -20.99 -40.59
N ARG A 441 6.40 -20.99 -39.62
CA ARG A 441 7.69 -20.26 -39.63
C ARG A 441 8.70 -20.88 -40.60
N SER A 442 9.52 -20.03 -41.24
CA SER A 442 10.84 -20.37 -41.77
C SER A 442 11.87 -19.37 -41.23
N SER A 443 12.90 -19.92 -40.59
CA SER A 443 14.07 -19.30 -39.97
C SER A 443 15.13 -18.87 -40.99
N VAL A 444 15.83 -17.75 -40.77
CA VAL A 444 17.30 -17.65 -40.93
C VAL A 444 17.84 -16.51 -40.04
N SER A 445 19.13 -16.64 -39.71
CA SER A 445 19.93 -16.18 -38.58
C SER A 445 20.56 -14.78 -38.63
N SER A 446 21.06 -14.40 -37.46
CA SER A 446 21.83 -13.24 -37.03
C SER A 446 23.28 -13.14 -37.56
N ALA A 447 23.78 -11.91 -37.71
CA ALA A 447 25.17 -11.50 -37.42
C ALA A 447 25.29 -9.96 -37.33
N SER A 448 26.17 -9.52 -36.43
CA SER A 448 26.44 -8.17 -35.88
C SER A 448 27.19 -7.20 -36.80
N SER A 449 26.98 -5.88 -36.61
CA SER A 449 28.05 -4.87 -36.41
C SER A 449 27.50 -3.43 -36.37
N PHE A 450 28.00 -2.63 -35.43
CA PHE A 450 27.74 -1.20 -35.27
C PHE A 450 28.54 -0.39 -36.30
N GLU A 451 27.86 0.35 -37.18
CA GLU A 451 28.40 1.52 -37.88
C GLU A 451 27.28 2.57 -38.04
N LEU A 452 27.58 3.84 -37.78
CA LEU A 452 26.81 5.02 -38.19
C LEU A 452 27.69 5.81 -39.18
N PRO A 453 27.15 6.63 -40.12
CA PRO A 453 25.75 6.87 -40.48
C PRO A 453 25.49 6.91 -42.01
N GLY A 454 24.23 6.75 -42.43
CA GLY A 454 23.79 7.04 -43.79
C GLY A 454 22.29 7.27 -43.86
N ASN A 455 21.88 8.45 -44.34
CA ASN A 455 20.50 8.75 -44.72
C ASN A 455 20.06 7.76 -45.81
N ASP A 456 19.20 6.80 -45.48
CA ASP A 456 18.11 6.35 -46.36
C ASP A 456 17.11 5.42 -45.62
N VAL A 457 15.89 5.94 -45.49
CA VAL A 457 14.55 5.33 -45.66
C VAL A 457 14.30 3.89 -45.15
N HIS A 458 13.35 3.78 -44.21
CA HIS A 458 12.67 2.60 -43.64
C HIS A 458 13.27 1.91 -42.39
N SER A 459 13.54 2.65 -41.32
CA SER A 459 13.45 2.08 -39.97
C SER A 459 11.98 1.95 -39.57
N LYS A 460 11.52 0.75 -39.18
CA LYS A 460 10.19 0.58 -38.58
C LYS A 460 10.07 1.53 -37.38
N PRO A 461 8.95 2.26 -37.23
CA PRO A 461 8.72 3.08 -36.05
C PRO A 461 8.69 2.17 -34.81
N LEU A 462 9.47 2.54 -33.79
CA LEU A 462 9.52 1.84 -32.50
C LEU A 462 8.13 1.84 -31.85
N SER A 463 7.78 0.75 -31.17
CA SER A 463 6.57 0.72 -30.36
C SER A 463 6.73 1.60 -29.12
N MET A 464 5.60 2.03 -28.55
CA MET A 464 5.60 2.87 -27.34
C MET A 464 6.20 2.13 -26.13
N ASP A 465 6.01 0.81 -26.06
CA ASP A 465 6.60 -0.05 -25.04
C ASP A 465 8.13 -0.14 -25.18
N GLU A 466 8.65 -0.17 -26.41
CA GLU A 466 10.09 -0.15 -26.67
C GLU A 466 10.71 1.18 -26.22
N ILE A 467 10.03 2.31 -26.46
CA ILE A 467 10.47 3.64 -25.99
C ILE A 467 10.49 3.69 -24.45
N THR A 468 9.44 3.17 -23.80
CA THR A 468 9.36 3.07 -22.33
C THR A 468 10.52 2.24 -21.78
N SER A 469 10.76 1.06 -22.37
CA SER A 469 11.82 0.15 -21.93
C SER A 469 13.21 0.77 -22.10
N GLN A 470 13.45 1.49 -23.20
CA GLN A 470 14.71 2.18 -23.42
C GLN A 470 14.96 3.31 -22.42
N GLN A 471 13.92 4.09 -22.08
CA GLN A 471 14.02 5.14 -21.05
C GLN A 471 14.33 4.53 -19.67
N LEU A 472 13.64 3.44 -19.32
CA LEU A 472 13.89 2.71 -18.09
C LEU A 472 15.33 2.17 -18.03
N GLU A 473 15.81 1.51 -19.09
CA GLU A 473 17.20 1.03 -19.17
C GLU A 473 18.22 2.16 -19.07
N ALA A 474 17.95 3.31 -19.69
CA ALA A 474 18.82 4.47 -19.63
C ALA A 474 18.95 5.01 -18.19
N ASP A 475 17.84 5.08 -17.45
CA ASP A 475 17.86 5.49 -16.05
C ASP A 475 18.53 4.46 -15.15
N LEU A 476 18.26 3.16 -15.34
CA LEU A 476 18.93 2.08 -14.60
C LEU A 476 20.45 2.05 -14.82
N ARG A 477 20.95 2.56 -15.96
CA ARG A 477 22.38 2.75 -16.21
C ARG A 477 22.94 4.05 -15.61
N LYS A 478 22.11 5.08 -15.46
CA LYS A 478 22.51 6.41 -15.02
C LYS A 478 22.53 6.54 -13.49
N TYR A 479 21.58 5.91 -12.80
CA TYR A 479 21.43 5.99 -11.34
C TYR A 479 22.00 4.76 -10.63
N PRO A 480 22.31 4.86 -9.32
CA PRO A 480 22.75 3.72 -8.54
C PRO A 480 21.77 2.54 -8.60
N ALA A 481 22.32 1.34 -8.44
CA ALA A 481 21.57 0.09 -8.51
C ALA A 481 20.47 0.04 -7.44
N LEU A 482 19.36 -0.61 -7.80
CA LEU A 482 18.19 -0.80 -6.94
C LEU A 482 18.33 -2.01 -5.99
N ASP A 483 19.55 -2.53 -5.82
CA ASP A 483 19.80 -3.54 -4.81
C ASP A 483 19.75 -2.91 -3.42
N ARG A 484 19.35 -3.73 -2.46
CA ARG A 484 19.04 -3.31 -1.10
C ARG A 484 20.23 -2.63 -0.41
N MET A 485 21.43 -3.14 -0.61
CA MET A 485 22.64 -2.64 0.05
C MET A 485 22.97 -1.22 -0.42
N VAL A 486 22.89 -0.96 -1.73
CA VAL A 486 23.14 0.38 -2.29
C VAL A 486 22.07 1.36 -1.82
N GLN A 487 20.78 0.99 -1.91
CA GLN A 487 19.69 1.89 -1.51
C GLN A 487 19.72 2.19 0.00
N ASP A 488 20.07 1.23 0.85
CA ASP A 488 20.22 1.44 2.30
C ASP A 488 21.38 2.41 2.64
N ASP A 489 22.49 2.36 1.90
CA ASP A 489 23.60 3.32 2.05
C ASP A 489 23.15 4.75 1.67
N ILE A 490 22.38 4.89 0.58
CA ILE A 490 21.81 6.18 0.15
C ILE A 490 20.90 6.74 1.26
N VAL A 491 19.97 5.94 1.77
CA VAL A 491 19.03 6.34 2.82
C VAL A 491 19.77 6.73 4.10
N THR A 492 20.77 5.96 4.50
CA THR A 492 21.57 6.23 5.71
C THR A 492 22.29 7.58 5.59
N LYS A 493 22.95 7.83 4.45
CA LYS A 493 23.65 9.11 4.21
C LYS A 493 22.68 10.29 4.05
N TYR A 494 21.51 10.08 3.46
CA TYR A 494 20.46 11.09 3.36
C TYR A 494 19.99 11.56 4.75
N ARG A 495 19.75 10.61 5.66
CA ARG A 495 19.39 10.91 7.06
C ARG A 495 20.52 11.66 7.78
N ALA A 496 21.76 11.23 7.59
CA ALA A 496 22.92 11.94 8.15
C ALA A 496 23.09 13.36 7.59
N LEU A 497 22.71 13.60 6.33
CA LEU A 497 22.67 14.94 5.75
C LEU A 497 21.58 15.80 6.38
N ASP A 498 20.37 15.25 6.65
CA ASP A 498 19.31 16.00 7.35
C ASP A 498 19.80 16.51 8.71
N ASP A 499 20.49 15.65 9.48
CA ASP A 499 21.10 16.03 10.75
C ASP A 499 22.11 17.18 10.59
N GLN A 500 22.99 17.10 9.58
CA GLN A 500 23.94 18.19 9.29
C GLN A 500 23.25 19.51 8.93
N LEU A 501 22.16 19.47 8.15
CA LEU A 501 21.38 20.66 7.78
C LEU A 501 20.68 21.28 9.00
N ARG A 502 20.20 20.45 9.93
CA ARG A 502 19.63 20.88 11.21
C ARG A 502 20.68 21.52 12.10
N ASP A 503 21.85 20.90 12.23
CA ASP A 503 22.97 21.39 13.03
C ASP A 503 23.51 22.72 12.50
N ALA A 504 23.55 22.88 11.17
CA ALA A 504 23.88 24.14 10.50
C ALA A 504 22.80 25.23 10.68
N GLY A 505 21.65 24.89 11.28
CA GLY A 505 20.55 25.81 11.56
C GLY A 505 19.75 26.22 10.32
N LEU A 506 19.82 25.47 9.22
CA LEU A 506 19.20 25.87 7.94
C LEU A 506 17.67 25.77 7.96
N TYR A 507 17.10 25.00 8.88
CA TYR A 507 15.65 24.98 9.14
C TYR A 507 15.15 26.24 9.86
N LYS A 508 16.03 27.08 10.43
CA LYS A 508 15.63 28.32 11.12
C LYS A 508 15.35 29.42 10.10
N CYS A 509 14.13 29.94 10.14
CA CYS A 509 13.67 30.99 9.25
C CYS A 509 14.33 32.35 9.56
N PRO A 510 14.97 33.02 8.57
CA PRO A 510 15.46 34.38 8.72
C PRO A 510 14.30 35.38 8.56
N TYR A 511 13.53 35.63 9.63
CA TYR A 511 12.34 36.51 9.60
C TYR A 511 12.61 37.92 9.05
N THR A 512 13.82 38.45 9.22
CA THR A 512 14.21 39.75 8.66
C THR A 512 14.12 39.79 7.14
N ALA A 513 14.33 38.66 6.45
CA ALA A 513 14.17 38.57 5.01
C ALA A 513 12.71 38.84 4.61
N TYR A 514 11.73 38.28 5.33
CA TYR A 514 10.30 38.54 5.08
C TYR A 514 9.87 39.97 5.39
N ALA A 515 10.58 40.69 6.27
CA ALA A 515 10.34 42.12 6.46
C ALA A 515 10.68 42.91 5.17
N PHE A 516 11.78 42.58 4.49
CA PHE A 516 12.11 43.18 3.19
C PHE A 516 11.12 42.77 2.10
N GLU A 517 10.65 41.52 2.12
CA GLU A 517 9.57 41.08 1.23
C GLU A 517 8.27 41.87 1.48
N GLY A 518 7.90 42.10 2.73
CA GLY A 518 6.75 42.94 3.10
C GLY A 518 6.86 44.38 2.56
N LEU A 519 8.04 44.99 2.64
CA LEU A 519 8.29 46.31 2.04
C LEU A 519 8.14 46.28 0.50
N ARG A 520 8.62 45.22 -0.15
CA ARG A 520 8.46 45.01 -1.60
C ARG A 520 6.99 44.88 -1.98
N TYR A 521 6.22 44.09 -1.21
CA TYR A 521 4.79 43.90 -1.41
C TYR A 521 4.03 45.22 -1.30
N LEU A 522 4.32 46.00 -0.26
CA LEU A 522 3.74 47.33 -0.07
C LEU A 522 4.08 48.25 -1.24
N ALA A 523 5.35 48.32 -1.64
CA ALA A 523 5.78 49.17 -2.75
C ALA A 523 5.09 48.81 -4.09
N LEU A 524 5.00 47.52 -4.42
CA LEU A 524 4.32 47.05 -5.63
C LEU A 524 2.82 47.34 -5.59
N PHE A 525 2.16 47.06 -4.47
CA PHE A 525 0.72 47.30 -4.32
C PHE A 525 0.38 48.80 -4.33
N THR A 526 1.18 49.64 -3.68
CA THR A 526 1.03 51.11 -3.74
C THR A 526 1.24 51.61 -5.17
N SER A 527 2.23 51.10 -5.89
CA SER A 527 2.49 51.47 -7.29
C SER A 527 1.32 51.09 -8.21
N PHE A 528 0.72 49.90 -7.97
CA PHE A 528 -0.53 49.48 -8.61
C PHE A 528 -1.67 50.48 -8.32
N ALA A 529 -1.94 50.78 -7.04
CA ALA A 529 -3.04 51.64 -6.64
C ALA A 529 -2.91 53.07 -7.21
N LEU A 530 -1.70 53.63 -7.20
CA LEU A 530 -1.40 54.92 -7.83
C LEU A 530 -1.61 54.87 -9.35
N SER A 531 -1.16 53.81 -10.01
CA SER A 531 -1.34 53.65 -11.46
C SER A 531 -2.82 53.57 -11.85
N VAL A 532 -3.65 52.87 -11.05
CA VAL A 532 -5.11 52.87 -11.24
C VAL A 532 -5.68 54.27 -11.05
N HIS A 533 -5.26 55.00 -10.01
CA HIS A 533 -5.74 56.35 -9.72
C HIS A 533 -5.45 57.34 -10.86
N TYR A 534 -4.27 57.26 -11.48
CA TYR A 534 -3.87 58.10 -12.61
C TYR A 534 -4.35 57.56 -13.98
N GLY A 535 -5.16 56.51 -14.02
CA GLY A 535 -5.71 55.96 -15.27
C GLY A 535 -4.70 55.19 -16.13
N GLN A 536 -3.54 54.82 -15.58
CA GLN A 536 -2.48 54.06 -16.25
C GLN A 536 -2.72 52.55 -16.10
N TYR A 537 -3.81 52.04 -16.69
CA TYR A 537 -4.29 50.68 -16.42
C TYR A 537 -3.32 49.57 -16.86
N ALA A 538 -2.58 49.74 -17.96
CA ALA A 538 -1.59 48.73 -18.36
C ALA A 538 -0.45 48.62 -17.34
N LEU A 539 0.05 49.76 -16.85
CA LEU A 539 1.10 49.81 -15.84
C LEU A 539 0.60 49.31 -14.47
N ALA A 540 -0.65 49.62 -14.13
CA ALA A 540 -1.31 49.05 -12.96
C ALA A 540 -1.35 47.52 -13.03
N GLY A 541 -1.67 46.97 -14.21
CA GLY A 541 -1.64 45.53 -14.44
C GLY A 541 -0.26 44.93 -14.21
N LEU A 542 0.79 45.58 -14.72
CA LEU A 542 2.18 45.14 -14.52
C LEU A 542 2.56 45.07 -13.04
N PHE A 543 2.31 46.14 -12.27
CA PHE A 543 2.65 46.17 -10.85
C PHE A 543 1.85 45.15 -10.03
N LEU A 544 0.57 44.96 -10.36
CA LEU A 544 -0.24 43.94 -9.68
C LEU A 544 0.23 42.52 -10.02
N GLY A 545 0.61 42.27 -11.27
CA GLY A 545 1.19 40.99 -11.66
C GLY A 545 2.52 40.71 -10.97
N LEU A 546 3.41 41.70 -10.86
CA LEU A 546 4.66 41.59 -10.11
C LEU A 546 4.40 41.36 -8.61
N PHE A 547 3.40 42.05 -8.05
CA PHE A 547 2.97 41.82 -6.66
C PHE A 547 2.58 40.36 -6.44
N TRP A 548 1.68 39.81 -7.27
CA TRP A 548 1.28 38.41 -7.17
C TRP A 548 2.43 37.43 -7.40
N HIS A 549 3.30 37.70 -8.37
CA HIS A 549 4.50 36.89 -8.62
C HIS A 549 5.37 36.77 -7.36
N GLN A 550 5.59 37.88 -6.66
CA GLN A 550 6.41 37.90 -5.43
C GLN A 550 5.71 37.29 -4.21
N LEU A 551 4.38 37.40 -4.10
CA LEU A 551 3.63 36.85 -2.97
C LEU A 551 3.66 35.32 -2.94
N VAL A 552 3.64 34.67 -4.12
CA VAL A 552 3.55 33.20 -4.19
C VAL A 552 4.71 32.53 -3.48
N PHE A 553 5.92 33.10 -3.53
CA PHE A 553 7.07 32.51 -2.83
C PHE A 553 6.83 32.41 -1.32
N THR A 554 6.19 33.41 -0.70
CA THR A 554 5.91 33.38 0.75
C THR A 554 4.73 32.47 1.06
N ALA A 555 3.72 32.44 0.20
CA ALA A 555 2.64 31.47 0.30
C ALA A 555 3.16 30.02 0.21
N HIS A 556 4.12 29.77 -0.68
CA HIS A 556 4.79 28.48 -0.85
C HIS A 556 5.55 28.05 0.42
N ASP A 557 6.40 28.93 0.98
CA ASP A 557 7.10 28.63 2.23
C ASP A 557 6.14 28.32 3.38
N ALA A 558 5.07 29.11 3.50
CA ALA A 558 4.03 28.93 4.50
C ALA A 558 3.26 27.61 4.27
N GLY A 559 3.02 27.26 3.02
CA GLY A 559 2.37 26.02 2.63
C GLY A 559 3.16 24.76 3.03
N HIS A 560 4.49 24.86 3.06
CA HIS A 560 5.42 23.81 3.53
C HIS A 560 5.78 23.91 5.01
N MET A 561 5.15 24.79 5.79
CA MET A 561 5.52 25.05 7.18
C MET A 561 6.99 25.50 7.37
N GLY A 562 7.59 26.15 6.37
CA GLY A 562 8.98 26.58 6.39
C GLY A 562 9.23 27.89 7.13
N ILE A 563 8.17 28.61 7.55
CA ILE A 563 8.30 29.93 8.19
C ILE A 563 8.40 29.78 9.70
N THR A 564 7.37 29.24 10.35
CA THR A 564 7.33 29.06 11.82
C THR A 564 7.44 27.60 12.25
N HIS A 565 7.26 26.65 11.32
CA HIS A 565 7.12 25.21 11.59
C HIS A 565 5.86 24.84 12.40
N ASP A 566 4.97 25.79 12.68
CA ASP A 566 3.66 25.56 13.26
C ASP A 566 2.58 25.48 12.18
N PHE A 567 1.84 24.39 12.17
CA PHE A 567 0.87 24.09 11.12
C PHE A 567 -0.21 25.17 10.98
N HIS A 568 -0.78 25.64 12.10
CA HIS A 568 -1.86 26.61 12.07
C HIS A 568 -1.37 28.01 11.73
N THR A 569 -0.25 28.43 12.31
CA THR A 569 0.35 29.75 12.07
C THR A 569 0.77 29.90 10.62
N ASP A 570 1.53 28.94 10.08
CA ASP A 570 1.97 29.00 8.68
C ASP A 570 0.80 28.85 7.71
N THR A 571 -0.18 27.99 8.02
CA THR A 571 -1.39 27.93 7.20
C THR A 571 -2.13 29.26 7.18
N CYS A 572 -2.29 29.96 8.31
CA CYS A 572 -2.91 31.28 8.35
C CYS A 572 -2.12 32.32 7.53
N ILE A 573 -0.79 32.35 7.66
CA ILE A 573 0.07 33.22 6.84
C ILE A 573 -0.18 32.94 5.35
N GLY A 574 -0.20 31.66 4.98
CA GLY A 574 -0.54 31.21 3.64
C GLY A 574 -1.92 31.69 3.17
N ILE A 575 -2.96 31.58 4.00
CA ILE A 575 -4.33 32.00 3.65
C ILE A 575 -4.41 33.52 3.46
N PHE A 576 -3.82 34.32 4.36
CA PHE A 576 -3.84 35.78 4.20
C PHE A 576 -3.09 36.23 2.94
N ILE A 577 -2.00 35.56 2.57
CA ILE A 577 -1.22 35.93 1.39
C ILE A 577 -1.86 35.40 0.11
N ALA A 578 -2.17 34.11 0.05
CA ALA A 578 -2.69 33.48 -1.16
C ALA A 578 -4.15 33.84 -1.40
N ASP A 579 -5.02 33.79 -0.40
CA ASP A 579 -6.46 33.93 -0.59
C ASP A 579 -6.89 35.40 -0.59
N PHE A 580 -6.52 36.20 0.43
CA PHE A 580 -6.95 37.60 0.53
C PHE A 580 -6.28 38.51 -0.51
N LEU A 581 -4.98 38.32 -0.73
CA LEU A 581 -4.19 39.18 -1.63
C LEU A 581 -4.04 38.56 -3.03
N GLY A 582 -3.94 37.23 -3.11
CA GLY A 582 -3.73 36.50 -4.35
C GLY A 582 -4.98 35.89 -4.98
N GLY A 583 -6.11 35.77 -4.27
CA GLY A 583 -7.31 35.10 -4.78
C GLY A 583 -7.14 33.62 -5.10
N LEU A 584 -6.14 32.95 -4.52
CA LEU A 584 -5.83 31.53 -4.72
C LEU A 584 -5.94 30.79 -3.39
N SER A 585 -6.48 29.58 -3.42
CA SER A 585 -6.60 28.72 -2.23
C SER A 585 -5.28 28.05 -1.92
N ILE A 586 -4.67 28.40 -0.78
CA ILE A 586 -3.49 27.68 -0.28
C ILE A 586 -3.83 26.25 0.15
N GLY A 587 -5.08 25.99 0.55
CA GLY A 587 -5.57 24.65 0.87
C GLY A 587 -5.58 23.74 -0.35
N TRP A 588 -6.07 24.21 -1.49
CA TRP A 588 -5.98 23.50 -2.77
C TRP A 588 -4.52 23.21 -3.12
N TRP A 589 -3.68 24.25 -3.07
CA TRP A 589 -2.27 24.12 -3.42
C TRP A 589 -1.57 23.08 -2.54
N LYS A 590 -1.75 23.10 -1.22
CA LYS A 590 -1.16 22.10 -0.32
C LYS A 590 -1.64 20.68 -0.64
N ARG A 591 -2.94 20.50 -0.88
CA ARG A 591 -3.50 19.18 -1.21
C ARG A 591 -2.88 18.61 -2.49
N ASN A 592 -2.72 19.47 -3.50
CA ASN A 592 -2.17 19.10 -4.80
C ASN A 592 -0.66 18.85 -4.73
N HIS A 593 0.06 19.84 -4.20
CA HIS A 593 1.51 19.87 -4.18
C HIS A 593 2.11 18.84 -3.21
N ASN A 594 1.45 18.50 -2.10
CA ASN A 594 1.92 17.42 -1.24
C ASN A 594 1.89 16.06 -1.94
N VAL A 595 0.96 15.82 -2.86
CA VAL A 595 0.97 14.61 -3.69
C VAL A 595 2.15 14.65 -4.65
N HIS A 596 2.39 15.79 -5.30
CA HIS A 596 3.57 16.00 -6.15
C HIS A 596 4.89 15.68 -5.43
N HIS A 597 5.06 16.04 -4.16
CA HIS A 597 6.27 15.69 -3.37
C HIS A 597 6.46 14.18 -3.10
N ILE A 598 5.39 13.37 -3.15
CA ILE A 598 5.46 11.91 -2.91
C ILE A 598 5.67 11.14 -4.23
N VAL A 599 5.01 11.58 -5.29
CA VAL A 599 4.98 10.88 -6.59
C VAL A 599 5.54 11.72 -7.73
N THR A 600 6.50 12.60 -7.44
CA THR A 600 7.07 13.58 -8.39
C THR A 600 7.36 12.97 -9.76
N ASN A 601 6.84 13.63 -10.78
CA ASN A 601 7.00 13.32 -12.20
C ASN A 601 6.43 11.97 -12.67
N SER A 602 5.51 11.38 -11.89
CA SER A 602 4.76 10.17 -12.26
C SER A 602 3.55 10.52 -13.14
N PRO A 603 3.50 10.10 -14.42
CA PRO A 603 2.43 10.52 -15.34
C PRO A 603 0.98 10.25 -14.89
N GLU A 604 0.77 9.20 -14.10
CA GLU A 604 -0.55 8.77 -13.61
C GLU A 604 -0.93 9.30 -12.22
N HIS A 605 0.05 9.83 -11.48
CA HIS A 605 -0.10 10.09 -10.05
C HIS A 605 0.22 11.53 -9.65
N ASP A 606 1.05 12.22 -10.42
CA ASP A 606 1.51 13.57 -10.11
C ASP A 606 0.62 14.64 -10.77
N PRO A 607 -0.22 15.35 -10.00
CA PRO A 607 -1.13 16.34 -10.57
C PRO A 607 -0.43 17.57 -11.17
N ASP A 608 0.85 17.80 -10.87
CA ASP A 608 1.61 18.96 -11.35
C ASP A 608 2.11 18.78 -12.80
N ILE A 609 1.97 17.60 -13.40
CA ILE A 609 2.31 17.33 -14.82
C ILE A 609 1.12 16.87 -15.67
N GLU A 610 -0.06 16.72 -15.06
CA GLU A 610 -1.29 16.21 -15.68
C GLU A 610 -2.08 17.30 -16.42
N HIS A 611 -1.50 17.83 -17.49
CA HIS A 611 -2.02 19.02 -18.19
C HIS A 611 -2.80 18.74 -19.47
N MET A 612 -3.22 17.50 -19.71
CA MET A 612 -4.01 17.16 -20.89
C MET A 612 -5.28 18.02 -20.99
N PRO A 613 -5.60 18.56 -22.19
CA PRO A 613 -5.01 18.27 -23.51
C PRO A 613 -3.85 19.19 -23.94
N PHE A 614 -3.30 20.03 -23.06
CA PHE A 614 -2.38 21.11 -23.43
C PHE A 614 -0.90 20.70 -23.48
N PHE A 615 -0.44 19.88 -22.53
CA PHE A 615 0.92 19.37 -22.49
C PHE A 615 0.93 17.87 -22.20
N ALA A 616 1.84 17.17 -22.88
CA ALA A 616 2.26 15.81 -22.58
C ALA A 616 3.79 15.80 -22.48
N ILE A 617 4.31 15.52 -21.28
CA ILE A 617 5.76 15.45 -21.03
C ILE A 617 6.33 14.03 -21.18
N SER A 618 5.44 13.07 -21.39
CA SER A 618 5.75 11.66 -21.61
C SER A 618 4.87 11.10 -22.71
N HIS A 619 5.41 10.16 -23.47
CA HIS A 619 4.71 9.44 -24.52
C HIS A 619 3.59 8.56 -23.95
N ARG A 620 3.66 8.21 -22.66
CA ARG A 620 2.63 7.44 -21.95
C ARG A 620 1.25 8.11 -21.95
N PHE A 621 1.18 9.44 -22.07
CA PHE A 621 -0.10 10.14 -22.18
C PHE A 621 -0.88 9.78 -23.45
N PHE A 622 -0.24 9.18 -24.47
CA PHE A 622 -0.92 8.83 -25.72
C PHE A 622 -1.87 7.64 -25.57
N ASP A 623 -1.72 6.87 -24.49
CA ASP A 623 -2.58 5.72 -24.16
C ASP A 623 -3.82 6.13 -23.34
N SER A 624 -4.09 7.43 -23.19
CA SER A 624 -5.22 7.97 -22.41
C SER A 624 -5.23 7.49 -20.94
N LEU A 625 -4.24 7.94 -20.17
CA LEU A 625 -4.00 7.51 -18.78
C LEU A 625 -5.08 7.99 -17.81
N ARG A 626 -5.37 7.21 -16.76
CA ARG A 626 -6.20 7.63 -15.62
C ARG A 626 -5.33 8.34 -14.58
N SER A 627 -5.69 9.58 -14.24
CA SER A 627 -5.12 10.31 -13.10
C SER A 627 -5.68 9.76 -11.80
N THR A 628 -4.81 9.34 -10.88
CA THR A 628 -5.22 8.88 -9.54
C THR A 628 -5.54 10.03 -8.60
N TYR A 629 -5.08 11.25 -8.90
CA TYR A 629 -5.37 12.44 -8.09
C TYR A 629 -6.72 13.07 -8.45
N TYR A 630 -6.95 13.31 -9.74
CA TYR A 630 -8.21 13.91 -10.23
C TYR A 630 -9.33 12.87 -10.40
N ASP A 631 -8.99 11.59 -10.33
CA ASP A 631 -9.89 10.45 -10.56
C ASP A 631 -10.63 10.55 -11.91
N ARG A 632 -9.87 10.86 -12.97
CA ARG A 632 -10.39 11.02 -14.34
C ARG A 632 -9.44 10.47 -15.38
N ILE A 633 -9.98 10.03 -16.51
CA ILE A 633 -9.18 9.71 -17.69
C ILE A 633 -8.73 11.01 -18.35
N MET A 634 -7.45 11.06 -18.74
CA MET A 634 -6.84 12.14 -19.51
C MET A 634 -6.77 11.71 -20.97
N ASP A 635 -7.87 11.94 -21.69
CA ASP A 635 -8.02 11.45 -23.06
C ASP A 635 -6.98 12.04 -24.02
N PHE A 636 -6.38 11.18 -24.85
CA PHE A 636 -5.56 11.57 -25.99
C PHE A 636 -6.41 11.67 -27.27
N ASP A 637 -7.43 12.52 -27.20
CA ASP A 637 -8.40 12.75 -28.27
C ASP A 637 -7.84 13.59 -29.44
N ALA A 638 -8.68 13.90 -30.42
CA ALA A 638 -8.27 14.69 -31.59
C ALA A 638 -7.80 16.12 -31.22
N VAL A 639 -8.33 16.69 -30.14
CA VAL A 639 -7.91 18.02 -29.65
C VAL A 639 -6.53 17.89 -29.03
N ALA A 640 -6.31 16.91 -28.16
CA ALA A 640 -5.03 16.59 -27.57
C ALA A 640 -3.96 16.32 -28.64
N GLN A 641 -4.24 15.47 -29.64
CA GLN A 641 -3.32 15.19 -30.75
C GLN A 641 -2.92 16.47 -31.49
N CYS A 642 -3.90 17.32 -31.80
CA CYS A 642 -3.65 18.59 -32.48
C CYS A 642 -2.79 19.55 -31.62
N VAL A 643 -3.13 19.72 -30.34
CA VAL A 643 -2.47 20.68 -29.44
C VAL A 643 -1.08 20.19 -29.04
N VAL A 644 -0.95 18.92 -28.64
CA VAL A 644 0.32 18.29 -28.20
C VAL A 644 1.36 18.30 -29.32
N LYS A 645 0.95 18.16 -30.59
CA LYS A 645 1.85 18.32 -31.74
C LYS A 645 2.57 19.68 -31.78
N TYR A 646 1.94 20.74 -31.27
CA TYR A 646 2.50 22.09 -31.23
C TYR A 646 2.91 22.55 -29.83
N GLN A 647 2.89 21.67 -28.82
CA GLN A 647 3.08 22.04 -27.41
C GLN A 647 4.39 22.81 -27.15
N HIS A 648 5.45 22.50 -27.88
CA HIS A 648 6.75 23.17 -27.76
C HIS A 648 6.72 24.63 -28.25
N TYR A 649 5.85 24.97 -29.21
CA TYR A 649 5.59 26.36 -29.59
C TYR A 649 4.57 27.03 -28.66
N LEU A 650 3.62 26.26 -28.15
CA LEU A 650 2.54 26.74 -27.29
C LEU A 650 2.96 26.89 -25.81
N TYR A 651 4.14 26.42 -25.43
CA TYR A 651 4.65 26.42 -24.06
C TYR A 651 4.50 27.77 -23.36
N TYR A 652 5.23 28.81 -23.80
CA TYR A 652 5.12 30.13 -23.18
C TYR A 652 3.73 30.78 -23.34
N PRO A 653 3.09 30.74 -24.52
CA PRO A 653 1.73 31.25 -24.69
C PRO A 653 0.71 30.65 -23.72
N LEU A 654 0.75 29.35 -23.45
CA LEU A 654 -0.19 28.69 -22.53
C LEU A 654 0.11 29.03 -21.07
N LEU A 655 1.39 29.09 -20.67
CA LEU A 655 1.79 29.46 -19.32
C LEU A 655 1.38 30.90 -18.95
N CYS A 656 1.22 31.78 -19.95
CA CYS A 656 0.66 33.12 -19.77
C CYS A 656 -0.79 33.12 -19.25
N PHE A 657 -1.53 32.01 -19.40
CA PHE A 657 -2.90 31.83 -18.91
C PHE A 657 -2.99 30.92 -17.67
N GLY A 658 -1.86 30.39 -17.17
CA GLY A 658 -1.83 29.41 -16.07
C GLY A 658 -2.60 29.89 -14.83
N ARG A 659 -2.46 31.17 -14.47
CA ARG A 659 -3.14 31.78 -13.32
C ARG A 659 -4.67 31.71 -13.38
N PHE A 660 -5.27 31.77 -14.57
CA PHE A 660 -6.73 31.64 -14.70
C PHE A 660 -7.20 30.24 -14.30
N ASN A 661 -6.43 29.21 -14.66
CA ASN A 661 -6.71 27.84 -14.22
C ASN A 661 -6.58 27.70 -12.69
N LEU A 662 -5.64 28.41 -12.07
CA LEU A 662 -5.47 28.39 -10.61
C LEU A 662 -6.70 28.95 -9.87
N TYR A 663 -7.39 29.97 -10.39
CA TYR A 663 -8.66 30.43 -9.80
C TYR A 663 -9.74 29.36 -9.88
N ARG A 664 -9.88 28.72 -11.04
CA ARG A 664 -10.85 27.63 -11.23
C ARG A 664 -10.57 26.49 -10.24
N LEU A 665 -9.32 26.08 -10.10
CA LEU A 665 -8.90 25.03 -9.18
C LEU A 665 -9.15 25.41 -7.71
N SER A 666 -8.84 26.65 -7.34
CA SER A 666 -9.09 27.19 -5.99
C SER A 666 -10.57 27.11 -5.63
N TRP A 667 -11.45 27.61 -6.50
CA TRP A 667 -12.89 27.54 -6.26
C TRP A 667 -13.45 26.12 -6.33
N ALA A 668 -12.96 25.28 -7.25
CA ALA A 668 -13.36 23.88 -7.33
C ALA A 668 -13.07 23.14 -6.01
N TYR A 669 -11.91 23.36 -5.41
CA TYR A 669 -11.55 22.83 -4.10
C TYR A 669 -12.44 23.39 -2.97
N LEU A 670 -12.59 24.71 -2.87
CA LEU A 670 -13.34 25.36 -1.79
C LEU A 670 -14.85 25.06 -1.83
N LEU A 671 -15.40 24.85 -3.02
CA LEU A 671 -16.82 24.48 -3.21
C LEU A 671 -17.04 22.97 -3.17
N SER A 672 -15.99 22.16 -3.32
CA SER A 672 -16.10 20.71 -3.29
C SER A 672 -16.72 20.21 -1.98
N PRO A 673 -17.62 19.21 -2.06
CA PRO A 673 -18.15 18.55 -0.88
C PRO A 673 -17.15 17.63 -0.19
N THR A 674 -16.03 17.27 -0.83
CA THR A 674 -15.13 16.22 -0.33
C THR A 674 -13.69 16.68 -0.17
N GLN A 675 -13.23 17.68 -0.92
CA GLN A 675 -11.80 18.03 -0.94
C GLN A 675 -11.36 18.91 0.24
N ALA A 676 -12.06 20.03 0.50
CA ALA A 676 -11.67 20.95 1.57
C ALA A 676 -12.12 20.45 2.96
N PRO A 677 -11.22 20.41 3.97
CA PRO A 677 -11.51 19.85 5.29
C PRO A 677 -12.74 20.48 5.94
N ARG A 678 -13.64 19.63 6.47
CA ARG A 678 -14.80 20.05 7.29
C ARG A 678 -14.79 19.51 8.71
N LYS A 679 -13.84 18.62 9.00
CA LYS A 679 -13.59 18.00 10.29
C LYS A 679 -12.08 17.94 10.50
N GLY A 680 -11.65 17.57 11.70
CA GLY A 680 -10.24 17.54 12.07
C GLY A 680 -9.68 18.94 12.35
N PRO A 681 -8.37 19.07 12.58
CA PRO A 681 -7.76 20.30 13.07
C PRO A 681 -7.91 21.48 12.09
N ALA A 682 -7.94 21.21 10.78
CA ALA A 682 -7.96 22.22 9.72
C ALA A 682 -9.37 22.67 9.28
N TRP A 683 -10.46 22.24 9.95
CA TRP A 683 -11.84 22.46 9.47
C TRP A 683 -12.20 23.93 9.24
N TRP A 684 -11.69 24.83 10.07
CA TRP A 684 -12.00 26.26 10.03
C TRP A 684 -11.20 27.01 8.97
N HIS A 685 -10.08 26.45 8.49
CA HIS A 685 -9.27 27.03 7.41
C HIS A 685 -10.11 27.24 6.14
N ARG A 686 -10.99 26.28 5.81
CA ARG A 686 -11.90 26.38 4.65
C ARG A 686 -12.72 27.67 4.66
N TYR A 687 -13.29 28.03 5.81
CA TYR A 687 -14.13 29.22 5.92
C TYR A 687 -13.31 30.51 5.85
N LEU A 688 -12.09 30.48 6.40
CA LEU A 688 -11.16 31.59 6.27
C LEU A 688 -10.69 31.78 4.82
N GLU A 689 -10.41 30.71 4.09
CA GLU A 689 -10.08 30.73 2.66
C GLU A 689 -11.24 31.28 1.81
N ILE A 690 -12.48 30.84 2.08
CA ILE A 690 -13.68 31.39 1.41
C ILE A 690 -13.82 32.89 1.69
N ALA A 691 -13.65 33.32 2.95
CA ALA A 691 -13.70 34.73 3.31
C ALA A 691 -12.60 35.53 2.59
N GLY A 692 -11.38 34.96 2.51
CA GLY A 692 -10.25 35.56 1.79
C GLY A 692 -10.53 35.70 0.30
N ASN A 693 -11.03 34.66 -0.36
CA ASN A 693 -11.37 34.71 -1.79
C ASN A 693 -12.52 35.68 -2.07
N LEU A 694 -13.57 35.71 -1.23
CA LEU A 694 -14.66 36.69 -1.36
C LEU A 694 -14.15 38.12 -1.20
N PHE A 695 -13.26 38.36 -0.22
CA PHE A 695 -12.59 39.63 -0.04
C PHE A 695 -11.75 40.00 -1.26
N PHE A 696 -10.99 39.03 -1.81
CA PHE A 696 -10.21 39.22 -3.02
C PHE A 696 -11.06 39.68 -4.19
N TRP A 697 -12.13 38.94 -4.52
CA TRP A 697 -13.01 39.29 -5.63
C TRP A 697 -13.79 40.59 -5.39
N TYR A 698 -14.02 40.96 -4.13
CA TYR A 698 -14.55 42.27 -3.79
C TYR A 698 -13.57 43.40 -4.14
N TRP A 699 -12.30 43.35 -3.70
CA TRP A 699 -11.37 44.45 -3.97
C TRP A 699 -10.83 44.43 -5.42
N PHE A 700 -10.57 43.24 -5.96
CA PHE A 700 -10.06 43.08 -7.33
C PHE A 700 -11.19 43.21 -8.36
N GLY A 701 -12.22 42.36 -8.25
CA GLY A 701 -13.32 42.29 -9.21
C GLY A 701 -14.25 43.49 -9.15
N TYR A 702 -14.76 43.82 -7.95
CA TYR A 702 -15.73 44.90 -7.82
C TYR A 702 -15.08 46.28 -7.71
N GLN A 703 -14.19 46.49 -6.73
CA GLN A 703 -13.60 47.82 -6.52
C GLN A 703 -12.66 48.22 -7.66
N THR A 704 -11.74 47.35 -8.08
CA THR A 704 -10.76 47.70 -9.11
C THR A 704 -11.35 47.60 -10.51
N LEU A 705 -11.78 46.42 -10.95
CA LEU A 705 -12.21 46.22 -12.35
C LEU A 705 -13.53 46.96 -12.68
N TYR A 706 -14.55 46.83 -11.83
CA TYR A 706 -15.87 47.38 -12.14
C TYR A 706 -15.97 48.90 -11.86
N LEU A 707 -15.57 49.36 -10.66
CA LEU A 707 -15.74 50.78 -10.28
C LEU A 707 -14.66 51.72 -10.81
N ARG A 708 -13.38 51.29 -10.93
CA ARG A 708 -12.26 52.20 -11.22
C ARG A 708 -11.82 52.22 -12.67
N ILE A 709 -11.96 51.11 -13.40
CA ILE A 709 -11.57 51.04 -14.82
C ILE A 709 -12.82 51.27 -15.69
N PRO A 710 -12.91 52.38 -16.45
CA PRO A 710 -14.16 52.81 -17.09
C PRO A 710 -14.46 52.07 -18.39
N THR A 711 -13.45 51.72 -19.19
CA THR A 711 -13.64 51.13 -20.53
C THR A 711 -13.38 49.63 -20.55
N TRP A 712 -14.17 48.90 -21.33
CA TRP A 712 -14.01 47.45 -21.51
C TRP A 712 -12.62 47.06 -22.04
N SER A 713 -12.07 47.80 -23.01
CA SER A 713 -10.74 47.53 -23.56
C SER A 713 -9.64 47.69 -22.51
N SER A 714 -9.72 48.69 -21.64
CA SER A 714 -8.76 48.89 -20.54
C SER A 714 -8.87 47.81 -19.48
N ARG A 715 -10.09 47.33 -19.18
CA ARG A 715 -10.31 46.19 -18.28
C ARG A 715 -9.65 44.94 -18.82
N LEU A 716 -9.86 44.64 -20.10
CA LEU A 716 -9.25 43.49 -20.75
C LEU A 716 -7.72 43.59 -20.74
N ALA A 717 -7.15 44.74 -21.11
CA ALA A 717 -5.70 44.95 -21.10
C ALA A 717 -5.10 44.78 -19.68
N PHE A 718 -5.72 45.38 -18.66
CA PHE A 718 -5.30 45.25 -17.27
C PHE A 718 -5.34 43.78 -16.79
N ILE A 719 -6.43 43.07 -17.08
CA ILE A 719 -6.58 41.65 -16.74
C ILE A 719 -5.47 40.84 -17.43
N MET A 720 -5.30 40.99 -18.75
CA MET A 720 -4.29 40.22 -19.48
C MET A 720 -2.89 40.48 -18.93
N ILE A 721 -2.48 41.75 -18.78
CA ILE A 721 -1.13 42.08 -18.30
C ILE A 721 -0.89 41.56 -16.88
N SER A 722 -1.83 41.80 -15.95
CA SER A 722 -1.67 41.36 -14.55
C SER A 722 -1.55 39.85 -14.38
N HIS A 723 -2.14 39.07 -15.29
CA HIS A 723 -2.07 37.61 -15.22
C HIS A 723 -0.84 37.07 -15.95
N MET A 724 -0.52 37.61 -17.14
CA MET A 724 0.64 37.19 -17.93
C MET A 724 1.97 37.46 -17.23
N VAL A 725 2.07 38.54 -16.45
CA VAL A 725 3.30 38.89 -15.70
C VAL A 725 3.66 37.82 -14.65
N THR A 726 2.70 36.99 -14.23
CA THR A 726 2.96 35.86 -13.32
C THR A 726 3.46 34.59 -14.04
N ALA A 727 3.54 34.58 -15.37
CA ALA A 727 3.98 33.43 -16.15
C ALA A 727 5.39 32.92 -15.79
N PRO A 728 6.40 33.77 -15.45
CA PRO A 728 7.73 33.27 -15.09
C PRO A 728 7.75 32.30 -13.93
N LEU A 729 6.80 32.41 -12.99
CA LEU A 729 6.65 31.44 -11.90
C LEU A 729 6.25 30.06 -12.43
N HIS A 730 5.27 30.02 -13.35
CA HIS A 730 4.83 28.76 -13.95
C HIS A 730 5.98 28.14 -14.74
N VAL A 731 6.72 28.96 -15.50
CA VAL A 731 7.93 28.53 -16.20
C VAL A 731 8.94 27.94 -15.22
N GLN A 732 9.18 28.57 -14.06
CA GLN A 732 10.16 28.07 -13.09
C GLN A 732 9.81 26.67 -12.56
N ILE A 733 8.53 26.44 -12.26
CA ILE A 733 8.05 25.16 -11.74
C ILE A 733 8.19 24.10 -12.84
N THR A 734 7.65 24.34 -14.03
CA THR A 734 7.74 23.37 -15.14
C THR A 734 9.18 23.15 -15.61
N LEU A 735 10.02 24.19 -15.54
CA LEU A 735 11.44 24.13 -15.86
C LEU A 735 12.15 23.05 -15.05
N SER A 736 11.79 22.85 -13.78
CA SER A 736 12.52 21.96 -12.88
C SER A 736 12.09 20.50 -12.96
N HIS A 737 11.00 20.19 -13.67
CA HIS A 737 10.41 18.84 -13.75
C HIS A 737 10.18 18.33 -15.18
N PHE A 738 9.77 19.16 -16.13
CA PHE A 738 9.32 18.69 -17.45
C PHE A 738 10.42 18.02 -18.29
N ALA A 739 11.69 18.35 -18.03
CA ALA A 739 12.84 17.73 -18.68
C ALA A 739 13.40 16.53 -17.90
N MET A 740 12.88 16.25 -16.70
CA MET A 740 13.37 15.20 -15.83
C MET A 740 12.69 13.86 -16.12
N SER A 741 13.25 12.78 -15.58
CA SER A 741 12.78 11.42 -15.85
C SER A 741 11.36 11.23 -15.33
N THR A 742 10.50 10.67 -16.19
CA THR A 742 9.14 10.19 -15.84
C THR A 742 9.10 8.67 -15.68
N ALA A 743 10.25 8.00 -15.61
CA ALA A 743 10.31 6.54 -15.49
C ALA A 743 9.89 6.09 -14.08
N ASP A 744 9.26 4.92 -14.01
CA ASP A 744 9.03 4.23 -12.74
C ASP A 744 10.11 3.16 -12.55
N LEU A 745 10.95 3.34 -11.54
CA LEU A 745 12.00 2.38 -11.18
C LEU A 745 11.50 1.30 -10.20
N GLY A 746 10.23 1.36 -9.79
CA GLY A 746 9.60 0.41 -8.88
C GLY A 746 9.82 0.75 -7.40
N THR A 747 9.30 -0.12 -6.53
CA THR A 747 9.15 0.15 -5.09
C THR A 747 10.45 0.13 -4.28
N ARG A 748 11.53 -0.37 -4.89
CA ARG A 748 12.88 -0.45 -4.29
C ARG A 748 13.68 0.84 -4.39
N GLU A 749 13.27 1.78 -5.25
CA GLU A 749 13.95 3.08 -5.33
C GLU A 749 13.72 3.87 -4.04
N SER A 750 14.82 4.34 -3.44
CA SER A 750 14.77 5.17 -2.23
C SER A 750 14.22 6.57 -2.51
N PHE A 751 13.54 7.16 -1.52
CA PHE A 751 13.03 8.54 -1.56
C PHE A 751 14.06 9.57 -2.09
N PRO A 752 15.29 9.67 -1.54
CA PRO A 752 16.27 10.65 -2.01
C PRO A 752 16.70 10.44 -3.47
N GLN A 753 16.87 9.20 -3.92
CA GLN A 753 17.21 8.92 -5.31
C GLN A 753 16.07 9.33 -6.25
N LYS A 754 14.82 9.00 -5.89
CA LYS A 754 13.63 9.39 -6.66
C LYS A 754 13.55 10.90 -6.82
N MET A 755 13.67 11.67 -5.73
CA MET A 755 13.57 13.13 -5.78
C MET A 755 14.66 13.77 -6.66
N LEU A 756 15.89 13.26 -6.60
CA LEU A 756 17.01 13.73 -7.43
C LEU A 756 16.90 13.33 -8.90
N ARG A 757 16.25 12.20 -9.19
CA ARG A 757 16.01 11.73 -10.55
C ARG A 757 14.91 12.52 -11.26
N THR A 758 13.90 12.95 -10.53
CA THR A 758 12.67 13.56 -11.08
C THR A 758 12.67 15.09 -10.99
N THR A 759 13.71 15.68 -10.40
CA THR A 759 13.80 17.13 -10.17
C THR A 759 15.20 17.67 -10.47
N MET A 760 15.29 18.89 -10.98
CA MET A 760 16.55 19.60 -11.17
C MET A 760 16.56 21.00 -10.61
N ASP A 761 17.77 21.51 -10.36
CA ASP A 761 17.99 22.91 -10.01
C ASP A 761 18.30 23.76 -11.24
N VAL A 762 18.06 25.07 -11.11
CA VAL A 762 18.38 26.07 -12.12
C VAL A 762 19.48 26.98 -11.59
N ASP A 763 20.65 26.93 -12.22
CA ASP A 763 21.76 27.82 -11.87
C ASP A 763 21.47 29.24 -12.38
N CYS A 764 21.38 30.17 -11.43
CA CYS A 764 21.15 31.57 -11.71
C CYS A 764 21.91 32.49 -10.73
N PRO A 765 22.43 33.64 -11.23
CA PRO A 765 23.02 34.67 -10.39
C PRO A 765 22.01 35.22 -9.39
N GLN A 766 22.49 35.62 -8.21
CA GLN A 766 21.65 36.02 -7.07
C GLN A 766 20.66 37.15 -7.36
N TRP A 767 20.94 38.05 -8.31
CA TRP A 767 19.99 39.12 -8.67
C TRP A 767 18.72 38.58 -9.37
N LEU A 768 18.79 37.40 -9.99
CA LEU A 768 17.62 36.69 -10.52
C LEU A 768 16.79 36.02 -9.43
N ASP A 769 17.22 36.02 -8.16
CA ASP A 769 16.39 35.60 -7.02
C ASP A 769 15.14 36.46 -6.90
N PHE A 770 15.14 37.68 -7.43
CA PHE A 770 13.91 38.45 -7.57
C PHE A 770 12.87 37.71 -8.45
N VAL A 771 13.29 37.07 -9.53
CA VAL A 771 12.39 36.36 -10.45
C VAL A 771 12.08 34.96 -9.95
N HIS A 772 13.07 34.24 -9.42
CA HIS A 772 12.90 32.83 -9.02
C HIS A 772 12.47 32.63 -7.57
N GLY A 773 12.71 33.62 -6.71
CA GLY A 773 12.31 33.61 -5.31
C GLY A 773 12.93 32.52 -4.46
N GLY A 774 13.93 31.77 -4.92
CA GLY A 774 14.46 30.58 -4.25
C GLY A 774 13.90 29.26 -4.82
N LEU A 775 12.88 29.31 -5.68
CA LEU A 775 12.31 28.14 -6.35
C LEU A 775 13.17 27.62 -7.51
N GLN A 776 14.36 28.19 -7.74
CA GLN A 776 15.40 27.59 -8.58
C GLN A 776 16.09 26.38 -7.93
N PHE A 777 15.89 26.18 -6.63
CA PHE A 777 16.50 25.08 -5.87
C PHE A 777 15.50 23.93 -5.63
N GLN A 778 14.81 23.47 -6.68
CA GLN A 778 13.75 22.47 -6.56
C GLN A 778 14.28 21.11 -6.08
N ALA A 779 15.45 20.65 -6.51
CA ALA A 779 16.00 19.37 -6.07
C ALA A 779 16.28 19.38 -4.55
N VAL A 780 16.84 20.49 -4.05
CA VAL A 780 17.04 20.69 -2.60
C VAL A 780 15.71 20.80 -1.87
N HIS A 781 14.75 21.52 -2.46
CA HIS A 781 13.41 21.70 -1.91
C HIS A 781 12.64 20.37 -1.80
N HIS A 782 12.68 19.50 -2.81
CA HIS A 782 12.01 18.20 -2.79
C HIS A 782 12.61 17.24 -1.76
N LEU A 783 13.92 17.32 -1.51
CA LEU A 783 14.55 16.57 -0.42
C LEU A 783 14.18 17.13 0.96
N TYR A 784 14.14 18.47 1.10
CA TYR A 784 13.99 19.14 2.39
C TYR A 784 12.97 20.31 2.31
N PRO A 785 11.67 20.02 2.12
CA PRO A 785 10.68 21.03 1.75
C PRO A 785 10.43 22.08 2.83
N ARG A 786 10.72 21.74 4.10
CA ARG A 786 10.55 22.63 5.26
C ARG A 786 11.73 23.57 5.48
N ILE A 787 12.80 23.50 4.69
CA ILE A 787 13.87 24.51 4.75
C ILE A 787 13.34 25.79 4.10
N PRO A 788 13.29 26.93 4.83
CA PRO A 788 12.85 28.20 4.24
C PRO A 788 13.72 28.58 3.05
N ARG A 789 13.09 29.06 1.96
CA ARG A 789 13.74 29.32 0.67
C ARG A 789 15.03 30.16 0.74
N HIS A 790 15.10 31.07 1.70
CA HIS A 790 16.25 31.95 1.96
C HIS A 790 17.54 31.18 2.32
N ASN A 791 17.42 29.93 2.77
CA ASN A 791 18.53 29.06 3.14
C ASN A 791 18.84 27.99 2.06
N LEU A 792 18.01 27.82 1.03
CA LEU A 792 18.22 26.77 0.01
C LEU A 792 19.55 26.93 -0.74
N ARG A 793 19.94 28.17 -1.06
CA ARG A 793 21.25 28.46 -1.68
C ARG A 793 22.44 28.01 -0.81
N LYS A 794 22.28 28.01 0.52
CA LYS A 794 23.31 27.51 1.46
C LYS A 794 23.26 25.99 1.61
N ALA A 795 22.08 25.39 1.48
CA ALA A 795 21.90 23.94 1.54
C ALA A 795 22.40 23.23 0.27
N GLN A 796 22.27 23.86 -0.90
CA GLN A 796 22.63 23.27 -2.19
C GLN A 796 24.03 22.63 -2.24
N PRO A 797 25.13 23.30 -1.82
CA PRO A 797 26.45 22.67 -1.87
C PRO A 797 26.57 21.41 -1.01
N MET A 798 25.82 21.31 0.09
CA MET A 798 25.79 20.12 0.95
C MET A 798 25.07 18.96 0.27
N VAL A 799 23.97 19.24 -0.44
CA VAL A 799 23.25 18.25 -1.26
C VAL A 799 24.11 17.76 -2.43
N VAL A 800 24.81 18.67 -3.12
CA VAL A 800 25.75 18.30 -4.19
C VAL A 800 26.83 17.34 -3.67
N LYS A 801 27.40 17.64 -2.49
CA LYS A 801 28.39 16.77 -1.86
C LYS A 801 27.81 15.39 -1.53
N PHE A 802 26.60 15.33 -0.99
CA PHE A 802 25.91 14.05 -0.74
C PHE A 802 25.73 13.25 -2.04
N CYS A 803 25.27 13.90 -3.12
CA CYS A 803 25.09 13.29 -4.43
C CYS A 803 26.41 12.67 -4.94
N ASP A 804 27.53 13.38 -4.79
CA ASP A 804 28.87 12.89 -5.16
C ASP A 804 29.30 11.66 -4.32
N GLU A 805 28.92 11.62 -3.04
CA GLU A 805 29.23 10.52 -2.11
C GLU A 805 28.40 9.25 -2.41
N VAL A 806 27.13 9.39 -2.78
CA VAL A 806 26.23 8.28 -3.09
C VAL A 806 26.15 7.91 -4.57
N LYS A 807 26.84 8.67 -5.44
CA LYS A 807 26.83 8.49 -6.90
C LYS A 807 25.45 8.67 -7.54
N VAL A 808 24.57 9.44 -6.92
CA VAL A 808 23.32 9.89 -7.52
C VAL A 808 23.61 11.17 -8.32
N PRO A 809 23.33 11.24 -9.63
CA PRO A 809 23.59 12.44 -10.42
C PRO A 809 22.76 13.64 -9.93
N TYR A 810 23.43 14.73 -9.63
CA TYR A 810 22.79 16.01 -9.33
C TYR A 810 22.63 16.84 -10.61
N THR A 811 21.38 17.04 -11.05
CA THR A 811 21.09 17.73 -12.31
C THR A 811 20.89 19.23 -12.05
N ILE A 812 21.71 20.05 -12.70
CA ILE A 812 21.62 21.51 -12.63
C ILE A 812 21.94 22.12 -14.00
N TYR A 813 21.09 23.03 -14.47
CA TYR A 813 21.30 23.77 -15.72
C TYR A 813 21.18 25.27 -15.53
N GLY A 814 21.95 26.04 -16.30
CA GLY A 814 21.69 27.48 -16.41
C GLY A 814 20.31 27.75 -17.02
N PHE A 815 19.70 28.88 -16.66
CA PHE A 815 18.32 29.22 -17.06
C PHE A 815 18.01 29.00 -18.56
N THR A 816 18.87 29.45 -19.45
CA THR A 816 18.67 29.28 -20.91
C THR A 816 18.74 27.81 -21.32
N LYS A 817 19.73 27.06 -20.82
CA LYS A 817 19.90 25.64 -21.16
C LYS A 817 18.74 24.82 -20.61
N GLY A 818 18.31 25.04 -19.36
CA GLY A 818 17.15 24.34 -18.81
C GLY A 818 15.89 24.53 -19.67
N ASN A 819 15.65 25.74 -20.16
CA ASN A 819 14.51 25.99 -21.06
C ASN A 819 14.69 25.25 -22.41
N GLN A 820 15.91 25.14 -22.92
CA GLN A 820 16.19 24.33 -24.11
C GLN A 820 15.90 22.85 -23.87
N GLU A 821 16.23 22.30 -22.70
CA GLU A 821 15.92 20.91 -22.34
C GLU A 821 14.40 20.68 -22.27
N VAL A 822 13.64 21.57 -21.63
CA VAL A 822 12.17 21.44 -21.56
C VAL A 822 11.53 21.55 -22.93
N ILE A 823 11.87 22.58 -23.72
CA ILE A 823 11.34 22.74 -25.07
C ILE A 823 11.76 21.57 -25.97
N GLY A 824 12.99 21.07 -25.80
CA GLY A 824 13.51 19.89 -26.48
C GLY A 824 12.69 18.64 -26.17
N ARG A 825 12.41 18.38 -24.88
CA ARG A 825 11.56 17.26 -24.44
C ARG A 825 10.14 17.37 -24.99
N LEU A 826 9.53 18.55 -24.90
CA LEU A 826 8.21 18.82 -25.46
C LEU A 826 8.17 18.63 -27.00
N SER A 827 9.27 18.97 -27.69
CA SER A 827 9.42 18.76 -29.13
C SER A 827 9.61 17.28 -29.48
N GLU A 828 10.36 16.53 -28.68
CA GLU A 828 10.54 15.08 -28.83
C GLU A 828 9.20 14.34 -28.71
N VAL A 829 8.44 14.60 -27.65
CA VAL A 829 7.11 14.02 -27.44
C VAL A 829 6.17 14.43 -28.58
N ALA A 830 6.22 15.70 -29.03
CA ALA A 830 5.42 16.15 -30.16
C ALA A 830 5.73 15.40 -31.48
N LYS A 831 7.00 15.05 -31.74
CA LYS A 831 7.37 14.22 -32.91
C LYS A 831 6.85 12.79 -32.80
N GLN A 832 6.82 12.25 -31.59
CA GLN A 832 6.26 10.92 -31.36
C GLN A 832 4.76 10.87 -31.67
N VAL A 833 4.01 11.98 -31.50
CA VAL A 833 2.62 12.08 -31.97
C VAL A 833 2.52 11.89 -33.48
N GLU A 834 3.41 12.49 -34.26
CA GLU A 834 3.40 12.36 -35.72
C GLU A 834 3.67 10.92 -36.17
N ILE A 835 4.61 10.25 -35.49
CA ILE A 835 4.93 8.84 -35.71
C ILE A 835 3.71 7.98 -35.34
N TYR A 836 3.11 8.21 -34.19
CA TYR A 836 1.92 7.52 -33.71
C TYR A 836 0.74 7.64 -34.70
N GLU A 837 0.49 8.84 -35.22
CA GLU A 837 -0.53 9.06 -36.27
C GLU A 837 -0.20 8.32 -37.57
N ALA A 838 1.06 8.32 -38.00
CA ALA A 838 1.48 7.62 -39.20
C ALA A 838 1.27 6.11 -39.05
N CYS A 839 1.64 5.53 -37.91
CA CYS A 839 1.39 4.13 -37.58
C CYS A 839 -0.10 3.80 -37.61
N ARG A 840 -0.94 4.65 -37.00
CA ARG A 840 -2.42 4.47 -37.02
C ARG A 840 -2.99 4.51 -38.43
N LYS A 841 -2.52 5.41 -39.29
CA LYS A 841 -2.96 5.50 -40.70
C LYS A 841 -2.55 4.26 -41.49
N VAL A 842 -1.34 3.75 -41.28
CA VAL A 842 -0.87 2.50 -41.92
C VAL A 842 -1.67 1.30 -41.42
N ALA A 843 -1.86 1.16 -40.11
CA ALA A 843 -2.66 0.07 -39.54
C ALA A 843 -4.12 0.11 -40.02
N ALA A 844 -4.73 1.30 -40.11
CA ALA A 844 -6.08 1.47 -40.64
C ALA A 844 -6.14 1.11 -42.14
N LYS A 845 -5.11 1.47 -42.91
CA LYS A 845 -5.01 1.12 -44.33
C LYS A 845 -4.85 -0.39 -44.53
N ASP A 846 -4.00 -1.04 -43.74
CA ASP A 846 -3.80 -2.49 -43.76
C ASP A 846 -5.08 -3.25 -43.36
N LEU A 847 -5.88 -2.70 -42.44
CA LEU A 847 -7.18 -3.26 -42.06
C LEU A 847 -8.20 -3.20 -43.22
N VAL A 848 -8.21 -2.09 -43.97
CA VAL A 848 -9.12 -1.88 -45.10
C VAL A 848 -8.67 -2.72 -46.31
N GLU A 849 -7.39 -2.72 -46.65
CA GLU A 849 -6.83 -3.50 -47.77
C GLU A 849 -6.81 -5.01 -47.47
N GLY A 850 -6.65 -5.41 -46.20
CA GLY A 850 -6.75 -6.80 -45.76
C GLY A 850 -8.16 -7.39 -45.85
N HIS A 851 -9.20 -6.55 -45.82
CA HIS A 851 -10.60 -6.95 -46.04
C HIS A 851 -10.91 -7.18 -47.54
N ASP A 852 -10.31 -6.42 -48.45
CA ASP A 852 -10.50 -6.58 -49.91
C ASP A 852 -9.87 -7.87 -50.47
N HIS A 853 -8.92 -8.49 -49.76
CA HIS A 853 -8.31 -9.76 -50.16
C HIS A 853 -9.06 -11.02 -49.65
N ARG A 854 -10.20 -10.86 -48.97
CA ARG A 854 -11.05 -11.98 -48.50
C ARG A 854 -12.39 -12.14 -49.26
N HIS A 855 -12.58 -11.45 -50.38
CA HIS A 855 -13.74 -11.61 -51.25
C HIS A 855 -13.46 -12.42 -52.52
#